data_AF-A0A1E7ID19-F1
#
_entry.id   AF-A0A1E7ID19-F1
#
_cell.length_a   1.000
_cell.length_b   1.000
_cell.length_c   1.000
_cell.angle_alpha   90.00
_cell.angle_beta   90.00
_cell.angle_gamma   90.00
#
_symmetry.space_group_name_H-M   'P 1'
#
loop_
_entity.id
_entity.type
_entity.pdbx_description
1 polymer ?
#
loop_
_entity_poly.entity_id
_entity_poly.type
_entity_poly.pdbx_seq_one_letter_code
_entity_poly.pdbx_strand_id
1 'polypeptide(L)'
;MNPLTYLIVDQQRQQPENFSELLKELSQKHQLDIYQCRQRLLGRGLSLLTKDEPEQLEKISALLQTFGYTHWLTKPTKPQFAPRRIRNLQIDSDKIIFGCVKQQVCFPKGCSILAVFAEMSGTLADKSIAQLLASNAYRGRDDIRHLEEQKIFKIILQGKPILDLYLLDGQRQVVDAVRVFPGKFDPQGLGERATLSSKQNLLKILDLAKEYAKHFVLQTDFGLVNLPGCTLQRENPNDPETERKNLISLARYGWLSADLERVGAIKPAVSTETDQLAGTITAAMLLQNPTLAAGGSLDEVLPVAKELAAEINAADTEVRGSKVAAPATADPGLPAPPPAISGGQWKNPRFWLGSAGAVLVIAVIMLAEATDSRLLNTIAEQGFASGAIPFVVALLMFWGSFYFIRLKRQIENTPTSRVRSIAMGMVEVKGRALRQYALISPMSHIPCVFYRLTRYRREKNNQWQVSSVSSSNNVPFLLEDDTGRVEVDPSGCRVSAGTKQEGVPGQVGLTRFNDDSDEKWCEEIIVEGTLLYVLGFAAVKRESGPTLTERKIEALRELKRNPQNLQQFDTDGDGKISVKEWDVAREAVAEKVLHESLKEKRKRKKQEEHVLIGKKKGRPLVIAETHSEAHLTRRLTLYIVPLFIGAAAATAGSIYLLLDYLK
;
A
#
# COMPACT_ATOMS: atom_id res chain seq x y z
N MET A 1 -20.34 37.87 -8.45
CA MET A 1 -19.84 36.61 -9.06
C MET A 1 -20.97 35.61 -9.04
N ASN A 2 -21.42 35.14 -10.20
CA ASN A 2 -22.46 34.12 -10.26
C ASN A 2 -21.95 32.84 -9.57
N PRO A 3 -22.79 32.13 -8.79
CA PRO A 3 -22.38 30.89 -8.16
C PRO A 3 -22.14 29.82 -9.24
N LEU A 4 -20.90 29.34 -9.32
CA LEU A 4 -20.48 28.28 -10.23
C LEU A 4 -21.26 26.98 -9.98
N THR A 5 -21.56 26.25 -11.04
CA THR A 5 -22.22 24.95 -10.96
C THR A 5 -21.18 23.87 -10.69
N TYR A 6 -21.52 22.86 -9.90
CA TYR A 6 -20.65 21.74 -9.57
C TYR A 6 -21.05 20.51 -10.38
N LEU A 7 -20.06 19.89 -11.02
CA LEU A 7 -20.19 18.56 -11.61
C LEU A 7 -19.60 17.54 -10.63
N ILE A 8 -20.48 16.80 -9.95
CA ILE A 8 -20.12 15.77 -8.98
C ILE A 8 -20.32 14.41 -9.64
N VAL A 9 -19.36 13.51 -9.50
CA VAL A 9 -19.38 12.17 -10.09
C VAL A 9 -19.38 11.11 -9.00
N ASP A 10 -20.07 9.99 -9.26
CA ASP A 10 -19.89 8.78 -8.46
C ASP A 10 -18.67 8.03 -8.98
N GLN A 11 -17.70 7.81 -8.09
CA GLN A 11 -16.43 7.20 -8.46
C GLN A 11 -16.58 5.71 -8.74
N GLN A 12 -15.93 5.26 -9.81
CA GLN A 12 -15.88 3.85 -10.16
C GLN A 12 -14.74 3.16 -9.39
N ARG A 13 -15.06 2.01 -8.78
CA ARG A 13 -14.10 1.23 -7.98
C ARG A 13 -13.07 0.51 -8.84
N GLN A 14 -13.46 0.16 -10.07
CA GLN A 14 -12.61 -0.48 -11.06
C GLN A 14 -12.42 0.45 -12.24
N GLN A 15 -11.26 0.34 -12.89
CA GLN A 15 -10.97 1.11 -14.08
C GLN A 15 -11.81 0.58 -15.25
N PRO A 16 -12.71 1.37 -15.87
CA PRO A 16 -13.46 0.91 -17.03
C PRO A 16 -12.55 0.69 -18.25
N GLU A 17 -12.94 -0.18 -19.18
CA GLU A 17 -12.12 -0.54 -20.35
C GLU A 17 -11.74 0.68 -21.21
N ASN A 18 -12.68 1.61 -21.42
CA ASN A 18 -12.48 2.82 -22.23
C ASN A 18 -11.98 4.03 -21.42
N PHE A 19 -11.42 3.82 -20.23
CA PHE A 19 -11.02 4.90 -19.33
C PHE A 19 -9.92 5.81 -19.89
N SER A 20 -9.00 5.25 -20.67
CA SER A 20 -7.90 6.03 -21.26
C SER A 20 -8.39 7.00 -22.35
N GLU A 21 -9.46 6.65 -23.05
CA GLU A 21 -10.11 7.48 -24.07
C GLU A 21 -10.89 8.62 -23.41
N LEU A 22 -11.68 8.30 -22.37
CA LEU A 22 -12.37 9.29 -21.53
C LEU A 22 -11.43 10.39 -21.05
N LEU A 23 -10.28 10.01 -20.47
CA LEU A 23 -9.30 10.97 -19.97
C LEU A 23 -8.70 11.86 -21.06
N LYS A 24 -8.47 11.31 -22.26
CA LYS A 24 -8.00 12.09 -23.41
C LYS A 24 -9.05 13.09 -23.87
N GLU A 25 -10.31 12.67 -23.96
CA GLU A 25 -11.40 13.55 -24.38
C GLU A 25 -11.62 14.70 -23.38
N LEU A 26 -11.65 14.39 -22.08
CA LEU A 26 -11.76 15.39 -21.01
C LEU A 26 -10.62 16.42 -21.06
N SER A 27 -9.40 15.97 -21.40
CA SER A 27 -8.25 16.86 -21.49
C SER A 27 -8.26 17.70 -22.77
N GLN A 28 -8.51 17.10 -23.93
CA GLN A 28 -8.45 17.79 -25.22
C GLN A 28 -9.64 18.73 -25.44
N LYS A 29 -10.87 18.28 -25.13
CA LYS A 29 -12.09 19.05 -25.39
C LYS A 29 -12.43 20.04 -24.27
N HIS A 30 -12.07 19.72 -23.03
CA HIS A 30 -12.49 20.48 -21.84
C HIS A 30 -11.32 21.02 -21.00
N GLN A 31 -10.07 20.90 -21.47
CA GLN A 31 -8.86 21.43 -20.81
C GLN A 31 -8.68 20.95 -19.36
N LEU A 32 -9.22 19.78 -19.02
CA LEU A 32 -9.06 19.19 -17.70
C LEU A 32 -7.74 18.42 -17.59
N ASP A 33 -7.08 18.52 -16.44
CA ASP A 33 -5.85 17.78 -16.16
C ASP A 33 -6.14 16.27 -16.06
N ILE A 34 -5.39 15.46 -16.83
CA ILE A 34 -5.57 14.01 -16.92
C ILE A 34 -5.36 13.33 -15.57
N TYR A 35 -4.35 13.76 -14.81
CA TYR A 35 -4.03 13.15 -13.53
C TYR A 35 -5.11 13.45 -12.48
N GLN A 36 -5.59 14.69 -12.41
CA GLN A 36 -6.70 15.06 -11.54
C GLN A 36 -8.00 14.35 -11.92
N CYS A 37 -8.32 14.27 -13.22
CA CYS A 37 -9.50 13.51 -13.68
C CYS A 37 -9.42 12.05 -13.26
N ARG A 38 -8.24 11.43 -13.43
CA ARG A 38 -8.02 10.05 -13.00
C ARG A 38 -8.30 9.85 -11.52
N GLN A 39 -7.77 10.74 -10.67
CA GLN A 39 -7.99 10.69 -9.22
C GLN A 39 -9.45 10.98 -8.82
N ARG A 40 -10.17 11.78 -9.60
CA ARG A 40 -11.55 12.17 -9.32
C ARG A 40 -12.57 11.17 -9.85
N LEU A 41 -12.24 10.37 -10.87
CA LEU A 41 -13.14 9.37 -11.47
C LEU A 41 -12.95 7.95 -10.88
N LEU A 42 -11.76 7.64 -10.37
CA LEU A 42 -11.48 6.36 -9.71
C LEU A 42 -11.48 6.49 -8.20
N GLY A 43 -12.13 5.56 -7.53
CA GLY A 43 -12.21 5.53 -6.07
C GLY A 43 -13.57 5.03 -5.59
N ARG A 44 -14.09 5.66 -4.53
CA ARG A 44 -15.37 5.32 -3.97
C ARG A 44 -16.12 6.57 -3.51
N GLY A 45 -17.39 6.62 -3.88
CA GLY A 45 -18.32 7.64 -3.42
C GLY A 45 -18.20 8.89 -4.26
N LEU A 46 -18.74 9.98 -3.74
CA LEU A 46 -18.90 11.21 -4.50
C LEU A 46 -17.60 12.04 -4.55
N SER A 47 -17.31 12.59 -5.72
CA SER A 47 -16.16 13.45 -5.94
C SER A 47 -16.51 14.62 -6.85
N LEU A 48 -15.99 15.81 -6.54
CA LEU A 48 -16.12 16.96 -7.43
C LEU A 48 -15.16 16.81 -8.62
N LEU A 49 -15.70 16.60 -9.82
CA LEU A 49 -14.90 16.51 -11.04
C LEU A 49 -14.39 17.89 -11.47
N THR A 50 -15.30 18.86 -11.62
CA THR A 50 -14.96 20.25 -11.96
C THR A 50 -16.10 21.21 -11.57
N LYS A 51 -15.84 22.51 -11.64
CA LYS A 51 -16.81 23.59 -11.43
C LYS A 51 -16.71 24.58 -12.58
N ASP A 52 -17.82 24.89 -13.21
CA ASP A 52 -17.84 25.78 -14.38
C ASP A 52 -19.26 26.35 -14.60
N GLU A 53 -19.43 27.12 -15.67
CA GLU A 53 -20.74 27.56 -16.17
C GLU A 53 -21.58 26.35 -16.65
N PRO A 54 -22.92 26.38 -16.49
CA PRO A 54 -23.80 25.24 -16.78
C PRO A 54 -23.62 24.67 -18.20
N GLU A 55 -23.50 25.53 -19.21
CA GLU A 55 -23.39 25.14 -20.62
C GLU A 55 -22.15 24.28 -20.92
N GLN A 56 -21.03 24.55 -20.23
CA GLN A 56 -19.81 23.75 -20.39
C GLN A 56 -19.94 22.40 -19.68
N LEU A 57 -20.57 22.39 -18.50
CA LEU A 57 -20.77 21.17 -17.73
C LEU A 57 -21.77 20.22 -18.38
N GLU A 58 -22.76 20.72 -19.13
CA GLU A 58 -23.69 19.87 -19.90
C GLU A 58 -22.98 19.06 -20.98
N LYS A 59 -21.96 19.64 -21.64
CA LYS A 59 -21.13 18.91 -22.62
C LYS A 59 -20.32 17.79 -21.96
N ILE A 60 -19.74 18.07 -20.79
CA ILE A 60 -19.01 17.07 -20.00
C ILE A 60 -19.99 16.00 -19.46
N SER A 61 -21.19 16.39 -19.06
CA SER A 61 -22.24 15.49 -18.59
C SER A 61 -22.64 14.47 -19.66
N ALA A 62 -22.88 14.90 -20.90
CA ALA A 62 -23.19 14.01 -22.03
C ALA A 62 -22.06 12.99 -22.29
N LEU A 63 -20.81 13.46 -22.19
CA LEU A 63 -19.64 12.60 -22.30
C LEU A 63 -19.61 11.55 -21.17
N LEU A 64 -19.77 11.96 -19.92
CA LEU A 64 -19.83 11.04 -18.78
C LEU A 64 -20.97 10.01 -18.87
N GLN A 65 -22.13 10.39 -19.41
CA GLN A 65 -23.23 9.44 -19.66
C GLN A 65 -22.82 8.34 -20.65
N THR A 66 -22.11 8.71 -21.71
CA THR A 66 -21.65 7.80 -22.77
C THR A 66 -20.63 6.80 -22.22
N PHE A 67 -19.77 7.24 -21.31
CA PHE A 67 -18.75 6.41 -20.66
C PHE A 67 -19.23 5.70 -19.38
N GLY A 68 -20.54 5.70 -19.09
CA GLY A 68 -21.10 4.89 -18.02
C GLY A 68 -21.04 5.49 -16.60
N TYR A 69 -20.80 6.80 -16.46
CA TYR A 69 -20.67 7.44 -15.14
C TYR A 69 -21.99 8.06 -14.65
N THR A 70 -22.42 7.68 -13.45
CA THR A 70 -23.47 8.39 -12.71
C THR A 70 -22.92 9.71 -12.15
N HIS A 71 -23.63 10.81 -12.35
CA HIS A 71 -23.17 12.13 -11.94
C HIS A 71 -24.32 13.12 -11.67
N TRP A 72 -23.97 14.30 -11.15
CA TRP A 72 -24.90 15.36 -10.78
C TRP A 72 -24.39 16.73 -11.22
N LEU A 73 -25.31 17.58 -11.67
CA LEU A 73 -25.08 18.99 -11.94
C LEU A 73 -25.83 19.83 -10.92
N THR A 74 -25.14 20.35 -9.91
CA THR A 74 -25.80 21.05 -8.81
C THR A 74 -25.19 22.41 -8.53
N LYS A 75 -26.05 23.38 -8.20
CA LYS A 75 -25.64 24.67 -7.64
C LYS A 75 -25.78 24.57 -6.13
N PRO A 76 -24.68 24.51 -5.37
CA PRO A 76 -24.73 24.26 -3.94
C PRO A 76 -25.41 25.41 -3.20
N THR A 77 -26.40 25.08 -2.38
CA THR A 77 -27.08 26.01 -1.50
C THR A 77 -26.19 26.29 -0.29
N LYS A 78 -25.98 27.57 0.05
CA LYS A 78 -25.23 27.93 1.26
C LYS A 78 -26.05 27.54 2.49
N PRO A 79 -25.48 26.84 3.49
CA PRO A 79 -26.22 26.51 4.71
C PRO A 79 -26.76 27.74 5.40
N GLN A 80 -28.09 27.81 5.55
CA GLN A 80 -28.75 28.91 6.24
C GLN A 80 -28.65 28.78 7.77
N PHE A 81 -28.64 27.54 8.25
CA PHE A 81 -28.48 27.21 9.66
C PHE A 81 -27.75 25.87 9.82
N ALA A 82 -27.17 25.65 11.01
CA ALA A 82 -26.62 24.37 11.42
C ALA A 82 -27.71 23.54 12.13
N PRO A 83 -27.69 22.20 12.00
CA PRO A 83 -28.60 21.33 12.74
C PRO A 83 -28.59 21.60 14.25
N ARG A 84 -29.78 21.72 14.84
CA ARG A 84 -29.96 22.11 16.23
C ARG A 84 -29.73 20.93 17.14
N ARG A 85 -28.90 21.12 18.18
CA ARG A 85 -28.66 20.06 19.17
C ARG A 85 -29.93 19.78 19.99
N ILE A 86 -30.35 18.52 20.00
CA ILE A 86 -31.50 18.08 20.79
C ILE A 86 -31.13 17.97 22.29
N ARG A 87 -32.12 18.18 23.15
CA ARG A 87 -32.06 17.96 24.60
C ARG A 87 -32.97 16.82 25.05
N ASN A 88 -34.14 16.70 24.44
CA ASN A 88 -35.09 15.63 24.65
C ASN A 88 -35.88 15.38 23.36
N LEU A 89 -36.71 14.35 23.37
CA LEU A 89 -37.65 14.07 22.31
C LEU A 89 -38.99 13.62 22.89
N GLN A 90 -40.07 13.78 22.14
CA GLN A 90 -41.38 13.23 22.42
C GLN A 90 -41.90 12.57 21.13
N ILE A 91 -42.52 11.41 21.29
CA ILE A 91 -43.00 10.59 20.18
C ILE A 91 -44.53 10.56 20.26
N ASP A 92 -45.18 11.13 19.26
CA ASP A 92 -46.64 11.08 19.09
C ASP A 92 -46.98 10.15 17.92
N SER A 93 -48.25 9.74 17.78
CA SER A 93 -48.69 8.89 16.67
C SER A 93 -48.43 9.51 15.28
N ASP A 94 -48.43 10.84 15.21
CA ASP A 94 -48.44 11.60 13.97
C ASP A 94 -47.18 12.43 13.73
N LYS A 95 -46.30 12.56 14.73
CA LYS A 95 -45.06 13.35 14.62
C LYS A 95 -44.02 12.97 15.67
N ILE A 96 -42.77 13.33 15.41
CA ILE A 96 -41.67 13.32 16.38
C ILE A 96 -41.36 14.77 16.73
N ILE A 97 -41.37 15.11 18.02
CA ILE A 97 -41.02 16.45 18.50
C ILE A 97 -39.64 16.39 19.15
N PHE A 98 -38.69 17.14 18.62
CA PHE A 98 -37.36 17.29 19.18
C PHE A 98 -37.26 18.61 19.95
N GLY A 99 -37.09 18.54 21.27
CA GLY A 99 -36.86 19.73 22.08
C GLY A 99 -35.41 20.18 21.95
N CYS A 100 -35.20 21.37 21.39
CA CYS A 100 -33.90 22.00 21.21
C CYS A 100 -33.75 23.21 22.13
N VAL A 101 -32.56 23.82 22.14
CA VAL A 101 -32.33 25.06 22.91
C VAL A 101 -33.21 26.18 22.33
N LYS A 102 -34.17 26.68 23.13
CA LYS A 102 -35.09 27.79 22.81
C LYS A 102 -36.11 27.54 21.69
N GLN A 103 -36.15 26.36 21.07
CA GLN A 103 -37.09 26.02 19.99
C GLN A 103 -37.41 24.53 20.00
N GLN A 104 -38.52 24.15 19.38
CA GLN A 104 -38.87 22.75 19.10
C GLN A 104 -38.87 22.53 17.60
N VAL A 105 -38.38 21.36 17.17
CA VAL A 105 -38.39 20.95 15.76
C VAL A 105 -39.31 19.74 15.63
N CYS A 106 -40.27 19.80 14.72
CA CYS A 106 -41.30 18.77 14.56
C CYS A 106 -41.14 18.06 13.22
N PHE A 107 -41.07 16.73 13.26
CA PHE A 107 -40.99 15.88 12.08
C PHE A 107 -42.33 15.14 11.94
N PRO A 108 -43.23 15.57 11.03
CA PRO A 108 -44.52 14.92 10.86
C PRO A 108 -44.36 13.53 10.21
N LYS A 109 -45.26 12.61 10.52
CA LYS A 109 -45.30 11.29 9.90
C LYS A 109 -45.57 11.43 8.40
N GLY A 110 -44.87 10.62 7.61
CA GLY A 110 -44.89 10.69 6.14
C GLY A 110 -44.00 11.79 5.54
N CYS A 111 -43.13 12.43 6.33
CA CYS A 111 -42.18 13.41 5.81
C CYS A 111 -41.03 12.78 5.01
N SER A 112 -40.26 13.63 4.33
CA SER A 112 -39.00 13.24 3.69
C SER A 112 -37.84 13.60 4.62
N ILE A 113 -36.99 12.62 4.93
CA ILE A 113 -35.85 12.80 5.84
C ILE A 113 -34.56 12.41 5.15
N LEU A 114 -33.56 13.28 5.24
CA LEU A 114 -32.17 12.97 4.96
C LEU A 114 -31.42 12.82 6.29
N ALA A 115 -30.89 11.63 6.54
CA ALA A 115 -30.08 11.31 7.70
C ALA A 115 -28.60 11.25 7.32
N VAL A 116 -27.74 11.97 8.05
CA VAL A 116 -26.29 11.86 7.95
C VAL A 116 -25.77 11.23 9.23
N PHE A 117 -25.25 10.00 9.12
CA PHE A 117 -24.65 9.27 10.24
C PHE A 117 -23.13 9.26 10.06
N ALA A 118 -22.44 10.05 10.88
CA ALA A 118 -21.04 10.42 10.66
C ALA A 118 -20.14 10.05 11.85
N GLU A 119 -18.86 9.78 11.57
CA GLU A 119 -17.82 9.54 12.58
C GLU A 119 -16.86 10.73 12.62
N MET A 120 -16.71 11.38 13.77
CA MET A 120 -16.05 12.69 13.84
C MET A 120 -14.57 12.66 14.21
N SER A 121 -14.02 11.53 14.66
CA SER A 121 -12.61 11.47 15.08
C SER A 121 -11.63 11.32 13.90
N GLY A 122 -12.11 10.85 12.74
CA GLY A 122 -11.29 10.53 11.56
C GLY A 122 -10.87 9.07 11.47
N THR A 123 -11.23 8.24 12.45
CA THR A 123 -10.87 6.81 12.49
C THR A 123 -11.48 6.02 11.32
N LEU A 124 -12.64 6.44 10.82
CA LEU A 124 -13.26 5.83 9.65
C LEU A 124 -12.39 6.02 8.39
N ALA A 125 -11.87 7.23 8.18
CA ALA A 125 -10.98 7.53 7.07
C ALA A 125 -9.66 6.76 7.20
N ASP A 126 -9.06 6.72 8.39
CA ASP A 126 -7.84 5.97 8.67
C ASP A 126 -8.00 4.48 8.36
N LYS A 127 -9.09 3.86 8.83
CA LYS A 127 -9.39 2.44 8.57
C LYS A 127 -9.69 2.18 7.10
N SER A 128 -10.33 3.12 6.40
CA SER A 128 -10.57 3.01 4.95
C SER A 128 -9.25 3.03 4.18
N ILE A 129 -8.36 3.99 4.47
CA ILE A 129 -7.04 4.08 3.86
C ILE A 129 -6.20 2.84 4.19
N ALA A 130 -6.19 2.38 5.44
CA ALA A 130 -5.48 1.16 5.82
C ALA A 130 -5.99 -0.08 5.07
N GLN A 131 -7.30 -0.20 4.87
CA GLN A 131 -7.90 -1.28 4.08
C GLN A 131 -7.49 -1.22 2.60
N LEU A 132 -7.45 -0.01 2.01
CA LEU A 132 -7.01 0.21 0.63
C LEU A 132 -5.54 -0.17 0.46
N LEU A 133 -4.68 0.27 1.38
CA LEU A 133 -3.25 -0.03 1.35
C LEU A 133 -2.97 -1.52 1.57
N ALA A 134 -3.69 -2.17 2.49
CA ALA A 134 -3.61 -3.60 2.68
C ALA A 134 -4.09 -4.36 1.43
N SER A 135 -5.22 -3.99 0.84
CA SER A 135 -5.71 -4.65 -0.38
C SER A 135 -4.69 -4.55 -1.51
N ASN A 136 -4.14 -3.36 -1.72
CA ASN A 136 -3.11 -3.14 -2.73
C ASN A 136 -1.83 -3.95 -2.42
N ALA A 137 -1.41 -4.00 -1.15
CA ALA A 137 -0.22 -4.73 -0.74
C ALA A 137 -0.35 -6.26 -0.89
N TYR A 138 -1.53 -6.83 -0.63
CA TYR A 138 -1.73 -8.29 -0.72
C TYR A 138 -2.17 -8.74 -2.12
N ARG A 139 -2.97 -7.94 -2.83
CA ARG A 139 -3.66 -8.36 -4.07
C ARG A 139 -3.22 -7.61 -5.32
N GLY A 140 -2.32 -6.63 -5.18
CA GLY A 140 -1.88 -5.78 -6.28
C GLY A 140 -2.86 -4.65 -6.58
N ARG A 141 -2.56 -3.90 -7.64
CA ARG A 141 -3.28 -2.67 -8.01
C ARG A 141 -4.68 -2.92 -8.60
N ASP A 142 -4.96 -4.15 -9.03
CA ASP A 142 -6.14 -4.47 -9.84
C ASP A 142 -7.32 -5.02 -9.01
N ASP A 143 -7.12 -5.42 -7.75
CA ASP A 143 -8.18 -5.87 -6.82
C ASP A 143 -8.16 -5.05 -5.51
N ILE A 144 -8.53 -3.76 -5.63
CA ILE A 144 -8.65 -2.83 -4.50
C ILE A 144 -10.02 -3.01 -3.83
N ARG A 145 -10.03 -3.55 -2.60
CA ARG A 145 -11.24 -3.68 -1.78
C ARG A 145 -11.44 -2.47 -0.88
N HIS A 146 -12.64 -1.90 -0.95
CA HIS A 146 -13.12 -0.89 0.00
C HIS A 146 -13.83 -1.53 1.20
N LEU A 147 -14.06 -0.77 2.27
CA LEU A 147 -14.82 -1.24 3.45
C LEU A 147 -16.28 -1.56 3.08
N GLU A 148 -16.82 -2.71 3.47
CA GLU A 148 -18.25 -2.97 3.28
C GLU A 148 -19.12 -2.00 4.10
N GLU A 149 -20.34 -1.69 3.64
CA GLU A 149 -21.26 -0.76 4.31
C GLU A 149 -21.55 -1.15 5.76
N GLN A 150 -21.74 -2.44 6.03
CA GLN A 150 -21.93 -2.96 7.39
C GLN A 150 -20.72 -2.67 8.29
N LYS A 151 -19.51 -2.76 7.73
CA LYS A 151 -18.26 -2.47 8.44
C LYS A 151 -18.11 -0.97 8.72
N ILE A 152 -18.50 -0.11 7.77
CA ILE A 152 -18.56 1.35 7.97
C ILE A 152 -19.50 1.68 9.12
N PHE A 153 -20.73 1.17 9.08
CA PHE A 153 -21.73 1.42 10.12
C PHE A 153 -21.22 1.04 11.51
N LYS A 154 -20.56 -0.12 11.61
CA LYS A 154 -19.92 -0.59 12.85
C LYS A 154 -18.79 0.34 13.32
N ILE A 155 -17.95 0.82 12.40
CA ILE A 155 -16.85 1.73 12.72
C ILE A 155 -17.40 3.07 13.23
N ILE A 156 -18.41 3.64 12.57
CA ILE A 156 -19.08 4.89 12.99
C ILE A 156 -19.59 4.74 14.42
N LEU A 157 -20.31 3.66 14.70
CA LEU A 157 -20.87 3.39 16.03
C LEU A 157 -19.76 3.22 17.09
N GLN A 158 -18.64 2.58 16.76
CA GLN A 158 -17.52 2.37 17.68
C GLN A 158 -16.73 3.65 17.96
N GLY A 159 -16.64 4.58 17.02
CA GLY A 159 -15.93 5.85 17.14
C GLY A 159 -16.70 6.93 17.92
N LYS A 160 -16.67 8.17 17.40
CA LYS A 160 -17.47 9.31 17.86
C LYS A 160 -18.63 9.57 16.89
N PRO A 161 -19.75 8.83 17.02
CA PRO A 161 -20.88 8.96 16.11
C PRO A 161 -21.66 10.26 16.37
N ILE A 162 -22.09 10.90 15.29
CA ILE A 162 -23.10 11.97 15.27
C ILE A 162 -24.18 11.58 14.27
N LEU A 163 -25.43 11.88 14.62
CA LEU A 163 -26.56 11.77 13.71
C LEU A 163 -27.15 13.16 13.45
N ASP A 164 -27.13 13.59 12.21
CA ASP A 164 -27.89 14.76 11.75
C ASP A 164 -29.12 14.28 10.98
N LEU A 165 -30.29 14.82 11.30
CA LEU A 165 -31.54 14.58 10.59
C LEU A 165 -32.02 15.88 9.99
N TYR A 166 -32.24 15.89 8.68
CA TYR A 166 -32.74 17.02 7.92
C TYR A 166 -34.16 16.71 7.45
N LEU A 167 -35.10 17.59 7.80
CA LEU A 167 -36.47 17.56 7.30
C LEU A 167 -36.50 18.24 5.93
N LEU A 168 -37.00 17.52 4.93
CA LEU A 168 -37.12 18.02 3.57
C LEU A 168 -38.59 18.32 3.21
N ASP A 169 -38.82 19.42 2.49
CA ASP A 169 -40.14 19.75 1.94
C ASP A 169 -40.49 18.94 0.69
N GLY A 170 -41.64 19.23 0.07
CA GLY A 170 -42.09 18.60 -1.18
C GLY A 170 -41.15 18.85 -2.38
N GLN A 171 -40.32 19.89 -2.33
CA GLN A 171 -39.30 20.21 -3.34
C GLN A 171 -37.89 19.70 -2.93
N ARG A 172 -37.81 18.86 -1.88
CA ARG A 172 -36.57 18.34 -1.31
C ARG A 172 -35.60 19.42 -0.80
N GLN A 173 -36.11 20.59 -0.43
CA GLN A 173 -35.32 21.63 0.25
C GLN A 173 -35.32 21.41 1.76
N VAL A 174 -34.22 21.81 2.40
CA VAL A 174 -34.07 21.69 3.86
C VAL A 174 -34.95 22.71 4.58
N VAL A 175 -35.90 22.23 5.37
CA VAL A 175 -36.84 23.05 6.17
C VAL A 175 -36.29 23.26 7.58
N ASP A 176 -35.95 22.17 8.25
CA ASP A 176 -35.39 22.18 9.60
C ASP A 176 -34.41 21.01 9.77
N ALA A 177 -33.56 21.05 10.78
CA ALA A 177 -32.61 19.99 11.04
C ALA A 177 -32.23 19.88 12.51
N VAL A 178 -32.03 18.65 12.96
CA VAL A 178 -31.62 18.33 14.33
C VAL A 178 -30.34 17.52 14.34
N ARG A 179 -29.51 17.75 15.36
CA ARG A 179 -28.27 17.03 15.63
C ARG A 179 -28.37 16.27 16.94
N VAL A 180 -28.07 14.99 16.88
CA VAL A 180 -28.10 14.08 18.01
C VAL A 180 -26.69 13.62 18.33
N PHE A 181 -26.29 13.88 19.56
CA PHE A 181 -25.04 13.40 20.12
C PHE A 181 -25.35 12.29 21.14
N PRO A 182 -24.64 11.14 21.09
CA PRO A 182 -24.79 10.10 22.11
C PRO A 182 -24.61 10.67 23.53
N GLY A 183 -25.57 10.39 24.42
CA GLY A 183 -25.48 10.73 25.85
C GLY A 183 -25.63 12.21 26.17
N LYS A 184 -25.99 13.02 25.17
CA LYS A 184 -26.12 14.48 25.27
C LYS A 184 -27.57 14.96 25.12
N PHE A 185 -28.52 14.02 25.24
CA PHE A 185 -29.98 14.20 25.25
C PHE A 185 -30.63 13.23 26.26
N ASP A 186 -31.86 13.52 26.68
CA ASP A 186 -32.66 12.68 27.58
C ASP A 186 -33.31 11.52 26.81
N PRO A 187 -32.92 10.26 27.08
CA PRO A 187 -33.45 9.10 26.39
C PRO A 187 -34.84 8.68 26.85
N GLN A 188 -35.40 9.25 27.93
CA GLN A 188 -36.75 8.88 28.41
C GLN A 188 -37.83 9.10 27.33
N GLY A 189 -37.60 10.08 26.45
CA GLY A 189 -38.46 10.36 25.29
C GLY A 189 -38.59 9.21 24.28
N LEU A 190 -37.70 8.21 24.32
CA LEU A 190 -37.80 7.00 23.49
C LEU A 190 -38.79 5.96 24.06
N GLY A 191 -39.29 6.15 25.29
CA GLY A 191 -40.18 5.20 25.96
C GLY A 191 -39.55 3.81 26.07
N GLU A 192 -40.31 2.77 25.69
CA GLU A 192 -39.85 1.38 25.72
C GLU A 192 -38.67 1.08 24.77
N ARG A 193 -38.41 1.96 23.81
CA ARG A 193 -37.26 1.82 22.88
C ARG A 193 -35.95 2.26 23.53
N ALA A 194 -35.98 2.96 24.67
CA ALA A 194 -34.81 3.42 25.36
C ALA A 194 -33.94 2.24 25.83
N THR A 195 -32.63 2.38 25.67
CA THR A 195 -31.63 1.39 26.08
C THR A 195 -30.63 2.02 27.04
N LEU A 196 -29.85 1.18 27.73
CA LEU A 196 -28.77 1.64 28.62
C LEU A 196 -27.58 2.26 27.87
N SER A 197 -27.44 1.98 26.56
CA SER A 197 -26.31 2.47 25.77
C SER A 197 -26.68 3.74 25.03
N SER A 198 -25.94 4.82 25.31
CA SER A 198 -26.10 6.10 24.61
C SER A 198 -25.95 6.01 23.09
N LYS A 199 -25.09 5.10 22.62
CA LYS A 199 -24.85 4.82 21.20
C LYS A 199 -26.01 4.02 20.59
N GLN A 200 -26.59 3.08 21.33
CA GLN A 200 -27.77 2.35 20.86
C GLN A 200 -29.01 3.26 20.84
N ASN A 201 -29.15 4.18 21.80
CA ASN A 201 -30.22 5.18 21.80
C ASN A 201 -30.15 6.09 20.56
N LEU A 202 -28.94 6.41 20.08
CA LEU A 202 -28.77 7.10 18.80
C LEU A 202 -29.34 6.31 17.62
N LEU A 203 -29.09 5.00 17.58
CA LEU A 203 -29.65 4.11 16.56
C LEU A 203 -31.17 4.01 16.65
N LYS A 204 -31.73 4.00 17.87
CA LYS A 204 -33.18 4.00 18.06
C LYS A 204 -33.85 5.27 17.52
N ILE A 205 -33.17 6.42 17.58
CA ILE A 205 -33.64 7.64 16.92
C ILE A 205 -33.54 7.52 15.40
N LEU A 206 -32.47 6.94 14.86
CA LEU A 206 -32.33 6.69 13.43
C LEU A 206 -33.43 5.76 12.90
N ASP A 207 -33.68 4.65 13.60
CA ASP A 207 -34.74 3.69 13.28
C ASP A 207 -36.12 4.38 13.33
N LEU A 208 -36.38 5.17 14.37
CA LEU A 208 -37.62 5.94 14.52
C LEU A 208 -37.82 6.94 13.37
N ALA A 209 -36.77 7.68 12.99
CA ALA A 209 -36.84 8.61 11.86
C ALA A 209 -37.14 7.86 10.55
N LYS A 210 -36.53 6.70 10.35
CA LYS A 210 -36.80 5.83 9.20
C LYS A 210 -38.23 5.30 9.18
N GLU A 211 -38.79 4.94 10.34
CA GLU A 211 -40.18 4.48 10.48
C GLU A 211 -41.20 5.60 10.19
N TYR A 212 -40.92 6.84 10.59
CA TYR A 212 -41.84 7.97 10.41
C TYR A 212 -41.75 8.59 9.01
N ALA A 213 -40.65 8.42 8.30
CA ALA A 213 -40.45 8.99 6.98
C ALA A 213 -41.20 8.21 5.89
N LYS A 214 -41.83 8.91 4.96
CA LYS A 214 -42.28 8.31 3.69
C LYS A 214 -41.10 8.07 2.75
N HIS A 215 -40.14 9.00 2.76
CA HIS A 215 -38.93 8.92 1.98
C HIS A 215 -37.73 9.15 2.89
N PHE A 216 -36.81 8.19 2.94
CA PHE A 216 -35.68 8.21 3.86
C PHE A 216 -34.39 7.94 3.10
N VAL A 217 -33.42 8.84 3.24
CA VAL A 217 -32.08 8.70 2.66
C VAL A 217 -31.06 8.71 3.79
N LEU A 218 -30.19 7.69 3.84
CA LEU A 218 -29.11 7.59 4.81
C LEU A 218 -27.76 7.78 4.14
N GLN A 219 -26.98 8.73 4.65
CA GLN A 219 -25.62 9.02 4.20
C GLN A 219 -24.63 8.65 5.31
N THR A 220 -23.62 7.84 4.96
CA THR A 220 -22.57 7.38 5.90
C THR A 220 -21.15 7.71 5.46
N ASP A 221 -21.01 8.38 4.32
CA ASP A 221 -19.72 8.56 3.65
C ASP A 221 -18.99 9.86 4.05
N PHE A 222 -19.49 10.59 5.06
CA PHE A 222 -18.81 11.78 5.56
C PHE A 222 -17.40 11.45 6.06
N GLY A 223 -16.41 12.19 5.57
CA GLY A 223 -14.99 11.92 5.82
C GLY A 223 -14.36 10.87 4.90
N LEU A 224 -15.15 10.16 4.08
CA LEU A 224 -14.67 9.27 3.03
C LEU A 224 -14.70 9.92 1.64
N VAL A 225 -15.62 10.87 1.42
CA VAL A 225 -15.81 11.57 0.14
C VAL A 225 -15.06 12.90 0.08
N ASN A 226 -14.67 13.28 -1.14
CA ASN A 226 -13.97 14.53 -1.40
C ASN A 226 -14.92 15.56 -2.03
N LEU A 227 -15.75 16.19 -1.19
CA LEU A 227 -16.67 17.24 -1.59
C LEU A 227 -16.19 18.61 -1.09
N PRO A 228 -16.41 19.69 -1.87
CA PRO A 228 -15.90 21.02 -1.57
C PRO A 228 -16.43 21.55 -0.24
N GLY A 229 -15.50 21.91 0.66
CA GLY A 229 -15.84 22.45 1.97
C GLY A 229 -16.45 21.43 2.95
N CYS A 230 -16.39 20.13 2.63
CA CYS A 230 -16.92 19.02 3.43
C CYS A 230 -15.80 18.12 3.98
N THR A 231 -14.58 18.66 4.12
CA THR A 231 -13.41 17.91 4.60
C THR A 231 -13.46 17.72 6.12
N LEU A 232 -13.25 16.48 6.57
CA LEU A 232 -13.07 16.13 7.97
C LEU A 232 -11.59 16.29 8.35
N GLN A 233 -11.31 17.06 9.39
CA GLN A 233 -9.98 17.18 9.98
C GLN A 233 -9.85 16.20 11.15
N ARG A 234 -8.67 15.59 11.30
CA ARG A 234 -8.41 14.67 12.41
C ARG A 234 -8.52 15.42 13.73
N GLU A 235 -9.26 14.84 14.67
CA GLU A 235 -9.50 15.47 15.96
C GLU A 235 -8.20 15.60 16.76
N ASN A 236 -7.94 16.81 17.27
CA ASN A 236 -6.83 17.10 18.16
C ASN A 236 -7.37 17.50 19.54
N PRO A 237 -7.10 16.75 20.62
CA PRO A 237 -7.58 17.07 21.97
C PRO A 237 -7.16 18.47 22.46
N ASN A 238 -6.08 19.02 21.91
CA ASN A 238 -5.54 20.31 22.32
C ASN A 238 -6.13 21.50 21.52
N ASP A 239 -6.93 21.24 20.48
CA ASP A 239 -7.53 22.27 19.64
C ASP A 239 -9.07 22.10 19.51
N PRO A 240 -9.86 22.76 20.37
CA PRO A 240 -11.32 22.72 20.28
C PRO A 240 -11.87 23.39 19.02
N GLU A 241 -11.09 24.19 18.28
CA GLU A 241 -11.55 24.76 17.02
C GLU A 241 -11.74 23.70 15.93
N THR A 242 -10.95 22.63 15.98
CA THR A 242 -11.03 21.52 15.01
C THR A 242 -12.42 20.86 15.05
N GLU A 243 -12.95 20.57 16.24
CA GLU A 243 -14.31 20.02 16.39
C GLU A 243 -15.35 20.98 15.79
N ARG A 244 -15.23 22.28 16.07
CA ARG A 244 -16.14 23.30 15.52
C ARG A 244 -16.09 23.36 13.99
N LYS A 245 -14.89 23.34 13.40
CA LYS A 245 -14.68 23.32 11.94
C LYS A 245 -15.30 22.07 11.33
N ASN A 246 -15.10 20.90 11.93
CA ASN A 246 -15.68 19.64 11.48
C ASN A 246 -17.21 19.64 11.54
N LEU A 247 -17.81 20.22 12.58
CA LEU A 247 -19.28 20.34 12.68
C LEU A 247 -19.87 21.27 11.62
N ILE A 248 -19.12 22.30 11.19
CA ILE A 248 -19.50 23.17 10.05
C ILE A 248 -19.37 22.41 8.74
N SER A 249 -18.29 21.65 8.54
CA SER A 249 -18.12 20.76 7.38
C SER A 249 -19.24 19.73 7.28
N LEU A 250 -19.64 19.11 8.40
CA LEU A 250 -20.75 18.16 8.46
C LEU A 250 -22.08 18.82 8.06
N ALA A 251 -22.33 20.04 8.55
CA ALA A 251 -23.53 20.78 8.16
C ALA A 251 -23.54 21.08 6.65
N ARG A 252 -22.41 21.52 6.09
CA ARG A 252 -22.27 21.73 4.64
C ARG A 252 -22.51 20.45 3.85
N TYR A 253 -21.99 19.33 4.33
CA TYR A 253 -22.19 18.02 3.70
C TYR A 253 -23.68 17.64 3.67
N GLY A 254 -24.42 17.84 4.76
CA GLY A 254 -25.86 17.56 4.79
C GLY A 254 -26.66 18.44 3.83
N TRP A 255 -26.36 19.75 3.75
CA TRP A 255 -27.00 20.65 2.78
C TRP A 255 -26.69 20.28 1.32
N LEU A 256 -25.42 19.99 1.01
CA LEU A 256 -25.02 19.54 -0.32
C LEU A 256 -25.68 18.21 -0.69
N SER A 257 -25.78 17.28 0.26
CA SER A 257 -26.47 16.00 0.06
C SER A 257 -27.96 16.21 -0.24
N ALA A 258 -28.63 17.15 0.44
CA ALA A 258 -30.01 17.51 0.14
C ALA A 258 -30.15 18.13 -1.27
N ASP A 259 -29.20 18.98 -1.69
CA ASP A 259 -29.17 19.52 -3.05
C ASP A 259 -28.98 18.43 -4.12
N LEU A 260 -28.16 17.42 -3.85
CA LEU A 260 -27.96 16.27 -4.75
C LEU A 260 -29.24 15.43 -4.86
N GLU A 261 -29.92 15.17 -3.74
CA GLU A 261 -31.23 14.51 -3.72
C GLU A 261 -32.30 15.31 -4.45
N ARG A 262 -32.26 16.64 -4.35
CA ARG A 262 -33.19 17.54 -5.04
C ARG A 262 -33.01 17.52 -6.55
N VAL A 263 -31.77 17.63 -7.03
CA VAL A 263 -31.47 17.62 -8.48
C VAL A 263 -31.69 16.23 -9.07
N GLY A 264 -31.37 15.17 -8.32
CA GLY A 264 -31.42 13.80 -8.80
C GLY A 264 -30.18 13.41 -9.61
N ALA A 265 -29.89 12.11 -9.63
CA ALA A 265 -28.74 11.56 -10.33
C ALA A 265 -29.00 11.44 -11.84
N ILE A 266 -28.03 11.91 -12.63
CA ILE A 266 -27.96 11.66 -14.06
C ILE A 266 -27.34 10.29 -14.25
N LYS A 267 -28.15 9.32 -14.68
CA LYS A 267 -27.74 7.93 -14.89
C LYS A 267 -27.06 7.77 -16.26
N PRO A 268 -26.16 6.78 -16.42
CA PRO A 268 -25.56 6.50 -17.70
C PRO A 268 -26.61 6.13 -18.76
N ALA A 269 -26.29 6.40 -20.03
CA ALA A 269 -27.13 6.01 -21.15
C ALA A 269 -27.10 4.47 -21.24
N VAL A 270 -28.15 3.83 -20.73
CA VAL A 270 -28.30 2.39 -20.78
C VAL A 270 -28.62 2.01 -22.22
N SER A 271 -27.64 1.59 -23.02
CA SER A 271 -27.91 0.53 -23.99
C SER A 271 -27.98 -0.74 -23.17
N THR A 272 -29.17 -1.23 -22.87
CA THR A 272 -29.29 -2.50 -22.14
C THR A 272 -28.57 -3.58 -22.95
N GLU A 273 -27.94 -4.55 -22.30
CA GLU A 273 -27.42 -5.75 -22.98
C GLU A 273 -28.52 -6.37 -23.87
N THR A 274 -29.79 -6.28 -23.45
CA THR A 274 -30.96 -6.64 -24.26
C THR A 274 -31.11 -5.82 -25.55
N ASP A 275 -30.85 -4.51 -25.57
CA ASP A 275 -30.94 -3.70 -26.81
C ASP A 275 -29.77 -4.00 -27.77
N GLN A 276 -28.58 -4.32 -27.25
CA GLN A 276 -27.46 -4.76 -28.08
C GLN A 276 -27.67 -6.17 -28.65
N LEU A 277 -28.15 -7.12 -27.83
CA LEU A 277 -28.57 -8.46 -28.26
C LEU A 277 -29.74 -8.40 -29.25
N ALA A 278 -30.73 -7.54 -29.02
CA ALA A 278 -31.81 -7.33 -29.97
C ALA A 278 -31.28 -6.80 -31.32
N GLY A 279 -30.32 -5.88 -31.30
CA GLY A 279 -29.66 -5.38 -32.50
C GLY A 279 -28.90 -6.47 -33.27
N THR A 280 -28.16 -7.34 -32.58
CA THR A 280 -27.43 -8.45 -33.21
C THR A 280 -28.37 -9.54 -33.74
N ILE A 281 -29.44 -9.86 -33.01
CA ILE A 281 -30.49 -10.81 -33.45
C ILE A 281 -31.21 -10.25 -34.68
N THR A 282 -31.55 -8.97 -34.69
CA THR A 282 -32.16 -8.29 -35.84
C THR A 282 -31.25 -8.38 -37.07
N ALA A 283 -29.96 -8.10 -36.91
CA ALA A 283 -28.98 -8.21 -38.00
C ALA A 283 -28.84 -9.65 -38.51
N ALA A 284 -28.82 -10.65 -37.62
CA ALA A 284 -28.75 -12.06 -37.98
C ALA A 284 -30.01 -12.53 -38.74
N MET A 285 -31.20 -12.11 -38.31
CA MET A 285 -32.46 -12.43 -38.98
C MET A 285 -32.52 -11.83 -40.39
N LEU A 286 -32.05 -10.58 -40.57
CA LEU A 286 -32.00 -9.92 -41.87
C LEU A 286 -30.97 -10.57 -42.82
N LEU A 287 -29.85 -11.08 -42.29
CA LEU A 287 -28.85 -11.80 -43.07
C LEU A 287 -29.37 -13.17 -43.56
N GLN A 288 -30.18 -13.85 -42.76
CA GLN A 288 -30.72 -15.16 -43.11
C GLN A 288 -31.93 -15.08 -44.06
N ASN A 289 -32.66 -13.95 -44.07
CA ASN A 289 -33.80 -13.73 -44.94
C ASN A 289 -33.64 -12.48 -45.82
N PRO A 290 -33.06 -12.61 -47.03
CA PRO A 290 -32.82 -11.47 -47.92
C PRO A 290 -34.12 -10.80 -48.43
N THR A 291 -35.25 -11.51 -48.42
CA THR A 291 -36.57 -10.95 -48.74
C THR A 291 -37.07 -9.97 -47.68
N LEU A 292 -36.81 -10.22 -46.39
CA LEU A 292 -37.09 -9.27 -45.31
C LEU A 292 -36.18 -8.04 -45.41
N ALA A 293 -34.91 -8.22 -45.75
CA ALA A 293 -33.96 -7.13 -45.90
C ALA A 293 -34.32 -6.16 -47.05
N ALA A 294 -34.93 -6.67 -48.13
CA ALA A 294 -35.34 -5.85 -49.27
C ALA A 294 -36.65 -5.06 -49.03
N GLY A 295 -37.48 -5.47 -48.06
CA GLY A 295 -38.81 -4.89 -47.80
C GLY A 295 -38.82 -3.67 -46.87
N GLY A 296 -37.71 -3.32 -46.23
CA GLY A 296 -37.61 -2.16 -45.33
C GLY A 296 -38.40 -2.28 -44.01
N SER A 297 -38.89 -3.47 -43.65
CA SER A 297 -39.76 -3.71 -42.49
C SER A 297 -39.00 -3.85 -41.15
N LEU A 298 -38.06 -2.94 -40.88
CA LEU A 298 -37.28 -2.93 -39.63
C LEU A 298 -38.20 -2.84 -38.40
N ASP A 299 -39.33 -2.14 -38.54
CA ASP A 299 -40.36 -1.96 -37.49
C ASP A 299 -41.09 -3.24 -37.10
N GLU A 300 -41.14 -4.25 -37.99
CA GLU A 300 -41.77 -5.55 -37.69
C GLU A 300 -40.81 -6.53 -37.00
N VAL A 301 -39.50 -6.42 -37.26
CA VAL A 301 -38.49 -7.37 -36.76
C VAL A 301 -37.97 -6.99 -35.38
N LEU A 302 -37.83 -5.69 -35.11
CA LEU A 302 -37.31 -5.16 -33.85
C LEU A 302 -38.06 -5.65 -32.59
N PRO A 303 -39.41 -5.70 -32.53
CA PRO A 303 -40.12 -6.20 -31.35
C PRO A 303 -39.85 -7.69 -31.09
N VAL A 304 -39.80 -8.51 -32.14
CA VAL A 304 -39.52 -9.96 -32.05
C VAL A 304 -38.09 -10.21 -31.56
N ALA A 305 -37.13 -9.43 -32.07
CA ALA A 305 -35.73 -9.52 -31.65
C ALA A 305 -35.53 -9.09 -30.18
N LYS A 306 -36.30 -8.11 -29.70
CA LYS A 306 -36.30 -7.68 -28.29
C LYS A 306 -36.87 -8.75 -27.36
N GLU A 307 -37.91 -9.45 -27.80
CA GLU A 307 -38.52 -10.54 -27.03
C GLU A 307 -37.56 -11.74 -26.92
N LEU A 308 -36.92 -12.13 -28.03
CA LEU A 308 -35.88 -13.16 -28.02
C LEU A 308 -34.67 -12.77 -27.15
N ALA A 309 -34.22 -11.52 -27.23
CA ALA A 309 -33.12 -11.02 -26.41
C ALA A 309 -33.45 -11.07 -24.91
N ALA A 310 -34.70 -10.77 -24.55
CA ALA A 310 -35.19 -10.86 -23.17
C ALA A 310 -35.25 -12.31 -22.68
N GLU A 311 -35.68 -13.26 -23.54
CA GLU A 311 -35.74 -14.68 -23.23
C GLU A 311 -34.35 -15.31 -23.06
N ILE A 312 -33.40 -14.96 -23.94
CA ILE A 312 -31.99 -15.40 -23.83
C ILE A 312 -31.36 -14.88 -22.54
N ASN A 313 -31.58 -13.60 -22.21
CA ASN A 313 -31.07 -13.04 -20.96
C ASN A 313 -31.74 -13.65 -19.72
N ALA A 314 -33.03 -13.97 -19.77
CA ALA A 314 -33.72 -14.68 -18.69
C ALA A 314 -33.14 -16.10 -18.49
N ALA A 315 -32.89 -16.84 -19.57
CA ALA A 315 -32.26 -18.15 -19.54
C ALA A 315 -30.82 -18.11 -18.98
N ASP A 316 -30.02 -17.10 -19.38
CA ASP A 316 -28.69 -16.90 -18.81
C ASP A 316 -28.73 -16.56 -17.31
N THR A 317 -29.77 -15.84 -16.87
CA THR A 317 -29.95 -15.49 -15.45
C THR A 317 -30.32 -16.71 -14.61
N GLU A 318 -31.13 -17.64 -15.15
CA GLU A 318 -31.44 -18.93 -14.49
C GLU A 318 -30.23 -19.85 -14.41
N VAL A 319 -29.39 -19.90 -15.45
CA VAL A 319 -28.13 -20.66 -15.43
C VAL A 319 -27.12 -20.07 -14.44
N ARG A 320 -27.07 -18.75 -14.29
CA ARG A 320 -26.20 -18.06 -13.30
C ARG A 320 -26.70 -18.22 -11.86
N GLY A 321 -28.00 -18.41 -11.65
CA GLY A 321 -28.61 -18.67 -10.33
C GLY A 321 -28.29 -20.06 -9.76
N SER A 322 -28.08 -21.07 -10.61
CA SER A 322 -27.89 -22.46 -10.16
C SER A 322 -26.43 -22.93 -10.04
N LYS A 323 -25.44 -22.11 -10.44
CA LYS A 323 -24.02 -22.34 -10.16
C LYS A 323 -23.34 -21.03 -9.82
N VAL A 324 -23.33 -20.68 -8.54
CA VAL A 324 -22.21 -19.90 -7.98
C VAL A 324 -20.98 -20.79 -8.03
N ALA A 325 -20.39 -20.92 -9.22
CA ALA A 325 -19.00 -21.26 -9.32
C ALA A 325 -18.26 -20.14 -8.59
N ALA A 326 -17.65 -20.49 -7.46
CA ALA A 326 -16.74 -19.60 -6.76
C ALA A 326 -15.82 -18.92 -7.80
N PRO A 327 -15.63 -17.59 -7.73
CA PRO A 327 -14.74 -16.91 -8.65
C PRO A 327 -13.41 -17.65 -8.65
N ALA A 328 -12.90 -17.93 -9.85
CA ALA A 328 -11.61 -18.57 -10.10
C ALA A 328 -10.63 -18.13 -9.02
N THR A 329 -10.13 -19.11 -8.26
CA THR A 329 -9.24 -18.98 -7.11
C THR A 329 -8.54 -17.63 -7.11
N ALA A 330 -9.05 -16.70 -6.28
CA ALA A 330 -8.38 -15.43 -6.03
C ALA A 330 -6.92 -15.77 -5.76
N ASP A 331 -6.02 -15.25 -6.59
CA ASP A 331 -4.58 -15.51 -6.48
C ASP A 331 -4.23 -15.32 -5.00
N PRO A 332 -3.75 -16.35 -4.29
CA PRO A 332 -3.43 -16.24 -2.89
C PRO A 332 -2.38 -15.15 -2.80
N GLY A 333 -2.80 -13.98 -2.31
CA GLY A 333 -2.00 -12.76 -2.33
C GLY A 333 -0.60 -12.98 -1.75
N LEU A 334 0.31 -12.03 -1.99
CA LEU A 334 1.72 -12.21 -1.62
C LEU A 334 1.87 -12.67 -0.14
N PRO A 335 2.74 -13.65 0.15
CA PRO A 335 2.93 -14.15 1.50
C PRO A 335 3.45 -13.06 2.43
N ALA A 336 3.17 -13.18 3.73
CA ALA A 336 3.70 -12.28 4.74
C ALA A 336 5.24 -12.32 4.76
N PRO A 337 5.92 -11.17 4.92
CA PRO A 337 7.38 -11.14 4.96
C PRO A 337 7.93 -11.90 6.17
N PRO A 338 9.13 -12.49 6.07
CA PRO A 338 9.80 -13.08 7.23
C PRO A 338 10.00 -12.02 8.33
N PRO A 339 10.02 -12.42 9.62
CA PRO A 339 10.10 -11.48 10.74
C PRO A 339 11.35 -10.61 10.60
N ALA A 340 11.19 -9.30 10.76
CA ALA A 340 12.30 -8.37 10.65
C ALA A 340 13.35 -8.65 11.75
N ILE A 341 14.62 -8.73 11.36
CA ILE A 341 15.71 -8.82 12.32
C ILE A 341 15.98 -7.39 12.82
N SER A 342 15.63 -7.09 14.07
CA SER A 342 16.03 -5.83 14.70
C SER A 342 17.55 -5.81 14.82
N GLY A 343 18.20 -5.04 13.94
CA GLY A 343 19.64 -4.85 14.00
C GLY A 343 20.01 -4.12 15.29
N GLY A 344 20.75 -4.78 16.17
CA GLY A 344 21.45 -4.11 17.27
C GLY A 344 22.26 -2.93 16.71
N GLN A 345 22.29 -1.83 17.47
CA GLN A 345 22.92 -0.56 17.12
C GLN A 345 24.12 -0.75 16.20
N TRP A 346 23.94 -0.46 14.91
CA TRP A 346 25.05 -0.46 13.97
C TRP A 346 25.99 0.67 14.37
N LYS A 347 27.00 0.34 15.17
CA LYS A 347 28.21 1.13 15.31
C LYS A 347 28.78 1.26 13.91
N ASN A 348 28.60 2.43 13.28
CA ASN A 348 29.15 2.78 11.98
C ASN A 348 30.62 2.34 11.91
N PRO A 349 30.99 1.27 11.18
CA PRO A 349 32.40 0.90 11.01
C PRO A 349 33.03 1.74 9.89
N ARG A 350 32.42 2.88 9.54
CA ARG A 350 32.80 3.69 8.37
C ARG A 350 33.72 4.86 8.66
N PHE A 351 34.12 5.05 9.91
CA PHE A 351 35.19 6.00 10.19
C PHE A 351 36.54 5.32 10.40
N TRP A 352 36.59 4.05 10.81
CA TRP A 352 37.81 3.46 11.33
C TRP A 352 38.84 2.97 10.31
N LEU A 353 38.57 2.76 9.02
CA LEU A 353 39.63 2.28 8.11
C LEU A 353 40.47 3.37 7.45
N GLY A 354 39.90 4.56 7.20
CA GLY A 354 40.68 5.72 6.74
C GLY A 354 41.36 6.46 7.89
N SER A 355 40.69 6.51 9.06
CA SER A 355 41.24 7.13 10.27
C SER A 355 42.05 6.17 11.13
N ALA A 356 41.96 4.83 11.06
CA ALA A 356 42.85 3.96 11.85
C ALA A 356 44.31 4.20 11.53
N GLY A 357 44.68 4.45 10.27
CA GLY A 357 46.07 4.78 9.94
C GLY A 357 46.51 6.07 10.63
N ALA A 358 45.72 7.14 10.52
CA ALA A 358 46.02 8.43 11.14
C ALA A 358 45.90 8.42 12.67
N VAL A 359 44.92 7.70 13.24
CA VAL A 359 44.67 7.54 14.67
C VAL A 359 45.68 6.59 15.29
N LEU A 360 46.19 5.58 14.58
CA LEU A 360 47.27 4.72 15.07
C LEU A 360 48.60 5.45 15.02
N VAL A 361 48.85 6.32 14.02
CA VAL A 361 49.98 7.25 14.01
C VAL A 361 49.87 8.29 15.13
N ILE A 362 48.72 8.95 15.27
CA ILE A 362 48.47 9.93 16.34
C ILE A 362 48.45 9.25 17.71
N ALA A 363 47.96 8.01 17.84
CA ALA A 363 48.00 7.26 19.09
C ALA A 363 49.40 6.76 19.42
N VAL A 364 50.25 6.43 18.44
CA VAL A 364 51.68 6.14 18.67
C VAL A 364 52.41 7.41 19.10
N ILE A 365 52.12 8.56 18.48
CA ILE A 365 52.65 9.87 18.88
C ILE A 365 52.15 10.26 20.28
N MET A 366 50.85 10.10 20.57
CA MET A 366 50.26 10.39 21.88
C MET A 366 50.65 9.38 22.96
N LEU A 367 50.87 8.10 22.65
CA LEU A 367 51.42 7.13 23.62
C LEU A 367 52.89 7.42 23.94
N ALA A 368 53.66 7.93 22.97
CA ALA A 368 55.01 8.43 23.22
C ALA A 368 54.99 9.72 24.07
N GLU A 369 53.93 10.52 24.01
CA GLU A 369 53.77 11.71 24.87
C GLU A 369 53.11 11.41 26.24
N ALA A 370 52.24 10.40 26.34
CA ALA A 370 51.37 10.20 27.51
C ALA A 370 51.85 9.11 28.50
N THR A 371 52.88 8.33 28.16
CA THR A 371 53.35 7.23 29.02
C THR A 371 54.76 7.49 29.51
N ASP A 372 54.93 7.64 30.83
CA ASP A 372 56.20 7.86 31.55
C ASP A 372 57.17 6.64 31.50
N SER A 373 56.90 5.70 30.59
CA SER A 373 57.69 4.51 30.33
C SER A 373 58.87 4.86 29.43
N ARG A 374 60.01 5.15 30.04
CA ARG A 374 61.29 5.46 29.37
C ARG A 374 61.65 4.55 28.19
N LEU A 375 61.22 3.28 28.23
CA LEU A 375 61.45 2.30 27.16
C LEU A 375 60.60 2.54 25.90
N LEU A 376 59.33 2.89 26.02
CA LEU A 376 58.48 3.17 24.85
C LEU A 376 58.90 4.47 24.18
N ASN A 377 59.31 5.48 24.95
CA ASN A 377 59.78 6.74 24.39
C ASN A 377 61.13 6.58 23.67
N THR A 378 62.08 5.81 24.22
CA THR A 378 63.34 5.52 23.51
C THR A 378 63.12 4.69 22.25
N ILE A 379 62.22 3.70 22.27
CA ILE A 379 61.87 2.92 21.07
C ILE A 379 61.15 3.79 20.03
N ALA A 380 60.27 4.69 20.45
CA ALA A 380 59.58 5.61 19.56
C ALA A 380 60.54 6.64 18.95
N GLU A 381 61.38 7.28 19.76
CA GLU A 381 62.40 8.23 19.31
C GLU A 381 63.39 7.58 18.34
N GLN A 382 63.94 6.42 18.69
CA GLN A 382 64.84 5.68 17.80
C GLN A 382 64.12 5.17 16.55
N GLY A 383 62.85 4.77 16.68
CA GLY A 383 62.01 4.31 15.58
C GLY A 383 61.60 5.42 14.59
N PHE A 384 61.45 6.65 15.07
CA PHE A 384 61.24 7.83 14.23
C PHE A 384 62.57 8.33 13.64
N ALA A 385 63.64 8.41 14.44
CA ALA A 385 64.96 8.85 13.97
C ALA A 385 65.52 7.93 12.88
N SER A 386 65.39 6.60 13.04
CA SER A 386 65.80 5.62 12.01
C SER A 386 64.86 5.55 10.80
N GLY A 387 63.70 6.21 10.84
CA GLY A 387 62.67 6.12 9.79
C GLY A 387 61.88 4.80 9.77
N ALA A 388 62.05 3.90 10.74
CA ALA A 388 61.35 2.60 10.79
C ALA A 388 59.83 2.71 10.98
N ILE A 389 59.37 3.63 11.84
CA ILE A 389 57.93 3.87 12.08
C ILE A 389 57.23 4.40 10.82
N PRO A 390 57.70 5.47 10.14
CA PRO A 390 57.08 5.95 8.91
C PRO A 390 57.11 4.89 7.79
N PHE A 391 58.09 4.00 7.76
CA PHE A 391 58.12 2.86 6.83
C PHE A 391 56.95 1.88 7.06
N VAL A 392 56.71 1.48 8.31
CA VAL A 392 55.59 0.58 8.66
C VAL A 392 54.24 1.24 8.33
N VAL A 393 54.09 2.53 8.62
CA VAL A 393 52.89 3.31 8.26
C VAL A 393 52.69 3.30 6.74
N ALA A 394 53.75 3.53 5.97
CA ALA A 394 53.68 3.50 4.52
C ALA A 394 53.26 2.12 3.98
N LEU A 395 53.79 1.03 4.56
CA LEU A 395 53.40 -0.35 4.21
C LEU A 395 51.90 -0.59 4.42
N LEU A 396 51.35 -0.15 5.57
CA LEU A 396 49.92 -0.28 5.87
C LEU A 396 49.06 0.57 4.91
N MET A 397 49.50 1.78 4.58
CA MET A 397 48.80 2.66 3.63
C MET A 397 48.82 2.08 2.21
N PHE A 398 49.94 1.54 1.75
CA PHE A 398 50.03 0.84 0.47
C PHE A 398 49.11 -0.38 0.46
N TRP A 399 49.13 -1.21 1.51
CA TRP A 399 48.25 -2.38 1.60
C TRP A 399 46.76 -1.99 1.52
N GLY A 400 46.35 -0.94 2.24
CA GLY A 400 45.01 -0.38 2.16
C GLY A 400 44.67 0.13 0.76
N SER A 401 45.59 0.84 0.10
CA SER A 401 45.41 1.31 -1.28
C SER A 401 45.21 0.16 -2.27
N PHE A 402 46.07 -0.87 -2.22
CA PHE A 402 45.94 -2.07 -3.05
C PHE A 402 44.64 -2.83 -2.80
N TYR A 403 44.18 -2.89 -1.54
CA TYR A 403 42.88 -3.47 -1.21
C TYR A 403 41.72 -2.73 -1.91
N PHE A 404 41.69 -1.39 -1.85
CA PHE A 404 40.66 -0.60 -2.52
C PHE A 404 40.78 -0.64 -4.05
N ILE A 405 41.99 -0.69 -4.61
CA ILE A 405 42.20 -0.89 -6.05
C ILE A 405 41.64 -2.24 -6.48
N ARG A 406 41.92 -3.32 -5.73
CA ARG A 406 41.38 -4.66 -6.01
C ARG A 406 39.86 -4.67 -5.94
N LEU A 407 39.27 -4.00 -4.95
CA LEU A 407 37.82 -3.87 -4.82
C LEU A 407 37.21 -3.08 -5.98
N LYS A 408 37.82 -1.95 -6.37
CA LYS A 408 37.41 -1.13 -7.53
C LYS A 408 37.47 -1.95 -8.82
N ARG A 409 38.57 -2.65 -9.07
CA ARG A 409 38.71 -3.53 -10.25
C ARG A 409 37.70 -4.69 -10.26
N GLN A 410 37.34 -5.23 -9.10
CA GLN A 410 36.30 -6.26 -9.04
C GLN A 410 34.93 -5.74 -9.46
N ILE A 411 34.62 -4.49 -9.15
CA ILE A 411 33.37 -3.84 -9.56
C ILE A 411 33.44 -3.57 -11.07
N GLU A 412 34.47 -2.86 -11.54
CA GLU A 412 34.63 -2.44 -12.94
C GLU A 412 34.78 -3.60 -13.94
N ASN A 413 35.37 -4.73 -13.51
CA ASN A 413 35.57 -5.90 -14.39
C ASN A 413 34.38 -6.88 -14.36
N THR A 414 33.29 -6.58 -13.65
CA THR A 414 32.10 -7.45 -13.65
C THR A 414 31.19 -7.02 -14.81
N PRO A 415 30.94 -7.87 -15.82
CA PRO A 415 30.10 -7.50 -16.93
C PRO A 415 28.61 -7.49 -16.54
N THR A 416 27.86 -6.54 -17.12
CA THR A 416 26.39 -6.56 -17.10
C THR A 416 25.87 -7.82 -17.78
N SER A 417 25.11 -8.62 -17.03
CA SER A 417 24.51 -9.86 -17.50
C SER A 417 22.99 -9.71 -17.54
N ARG A 418 22.36 -10.28 -18.56
CA ARG A 418 20.90 -10.47 -18.62
C ARG A 418 20.51 -11.62 -17.69
N VAL A 419 19.31 -11.55 -17.12
CA VAL A 419 18.80 -12.55 -16.17
C VAL A 419 18.79 -13.96 -16.77
N ARG A 420 18.38 -14.09 -18.04
CA ARG A 420 18.36 -15.38 -18.76
C ARG A 420 19.73 -16.06 -18.83
N SER A 421 20.79 -15.30 -18.90
CA SER A 421 22.15 -15.80 -19.12
C SER A 421 23.07 -15.51 -17.93
N ILE A 422 22.50 -15.48 -16.72
CA ILE A 422 23.26 -15.19 -15.51
C ILE A 422 24.25 -16.33 -15.23
N ALA A 423 25.54 -15.98 -15.16
CA ALA A 423 26.60 -16.94 -14.83
C ALA A 423 26.73 -17.09 -13.31
N MET A 424 27.06 -18.29 -12.86
CA MET A 424 27.38 -18.55 -11.45
C MET A 424 28.67 -17.82 -11.08
N GLY A 425 28.64 -16.92 -10.09
CA GLY A 425 29.79 -16.08 -9.75
C GLY A 425 29.43 -14.63 -9.49
N MET A 426 30.40 -13.73 -9.66
CA MET A 426 30.14 -12.28 -9.57
C MET A 426 29.38 -11.83 -10.81
N VAL A 427 28.26 -11.16 -10.62
CA VAL A 427 27.39 -10.68 -11.69
C VAL A 427 26.88 -9.27 -11.38
N GLU A 428 26.72 -8.49 -12.43
CA GLU A 428 26.01 -7.22 -12.43
C GLU A 428 24.71 -7.39 -13.22
N VAL A 429 23.57 -7.09 -12.60
CA VAL A 429 22.24 -7.20 -13.22
C VAL A 429 21.47 -5.92 -12.97
N LYS A 430 20.70 -5.49 -13.97
CA LYS A 430 19.83 -4.32 -13.91
C LYS A 430 18.41 -4.73 -14.25
N GLY A 431 17.44 -4.27 -13.47
CA GLY A 431 16.05 -4.64 -13.67
C GLY A 431 15.10 -3.91 -12.74
N ARG A 432 13.81 -4.11 -12.94
CA ARG A 432 12.75 -3.58 -12.08
C ARG A 432 12.59 -4.47 -10.86
N ALA A 433 12.53 -3.86 -9.68
CA ALA A 433 12.31 -4.61 -8.45
C ALA A 433 10.84 -5.00 -8.30
N LEU A 434 10.58 -6.28 -8.06
CA LEU A 434 9.25 -6.85 -7.85
C LEU A 434 9.16 -7.47 -6.46
N ARG A 435 7.98 -7.35 -5.84
CA ARG A 435 7.73 -7.86 -4.50
C ARG A 435 7.51 -9.37 -4.55
N GLN A 436 8.25 -10.11 -3.72
CA GLN A 436 7.98 -11.53 -3.47
C GLN A 436 7.10 -11.75 -2.23
N TYR A 437 7.11 -10.78 -1.32
CA TYR A 437 6.36 -10.76 -0.08
C TYR A 437 5.50 -9.51 0.00
N ALA A 438 4.41 -9.54 0.79
CA ALA A 438 3.54 -8.39 1.06
C ALA A 438 4.23 -7.38 2.01
N LEU A 439 5.39 -6.88 1.60
CA LEU A 439 6.20 -5.93 2.36
C LEU A 439 5.67 -4.49 2.14
N ILE A 440 5.42 -3.80 3.25
CA ILE A 440 4.91 -2.43 3.30
C ILE A 440 5.82 -1.63 4.23
N SER A 441 6.11 -0.37 3.88
CA SER A 441 6.91 0.50 4.73
C SER A 441 6.16 0.85 6.04
N PRO A 442 6.79 0.76 7.22
CA PRO A 442 6.08 0.94 8.50
C PRO A 442 5.46 2.32 8.74
N MET A 443 6.07 3.40 8.24
CA MET A 443 5.59 4.77 8.48
C MET A 443 4.79 5.32 7.30
N SER A 444 5.33 5.19 6.09
CA SER A 444 4.68 5.77 4.89
C SER A 444 3.60 4.85 4.31
N HIS A 445 3.51 3.61 4.78
CA HIS A 445 2.58 2.58 4.30
C HIS A 445 2.65 2.32 2.78
N ILE A 446 3.83 2.44 2.18
CA ILE A 446 4.03 2.25 0.74
C ILE A 446 4.43 0.79 0.47
N PRO A 447 3.79 0.10 -0.50
CA PRO A 447 4.25 -1.20 -0.99
C PRO A 447 5.69 -1.09 -1.55
N CYS A 448 6.61 -1.86 -0.97
CA CYS A 448 8.04 -1.72 -1.26
C CYS A 448 8.74 -3.08 -1.29
N VAL A 449 9.91 -3.13 -1.93
CA VAL A 449 10.81 -4.31 -1.87
C VAL A 449 11.85 -4.20 -0.76
N PHE A 450 12.08 -2.97 -0.28
CA PHE A 450 13.03 -2.68 0.79
C PHE A 450 12.59 -1.43 1.56
N TYR A 451 12.72 -1.46 2.89
CA TYR A 451 12.66 -0.27 3.73
C TYR A 451 13.78 -0.26 4.79
N ARG A 452 14.20 0.95 5.18
CA ARG A 452 15.01 1.21 6.37
C ARG A 452 14.42 2.39 7.14
N LEU A 453 13.89 2.12 8.32
CA LEU A 453 13.36 3.10 9.24
C LEU A 453 14.38 3.43 10.32
N THR A 454 14.77 4.70 10.41
CA THR A 454 15.62 5.23 11.47
C THR A 454 14.80 6.21 12.30
N ARG A 455 14.63 5.93 13.59
CA ARG A 455 13.97 6.84 14.54
C ARG A 455 15.04 7.62 15.31
N TYR A 456 14.77 8.89 15.53
CA TYR A 456 15.61 9.79 16.30
C TYR A 456 14.82 10.36 17.47
N ARG A 457 15.50 10.56 18.59
CA ARG A 457 14.99 11.27 19.76
C ARG A 457 15.96 12.42 20.10
N ARG A 458 15.40 13.56 20.48
CA ARG A 458 16.14 14.73 20.95
C ARG A 458 16.53 14.52 22.40
N GLU A 459 17.83 14.63 22.70
CA GLU A 459 18.30 14.64 24.09
C GLU A 459 18.17 16.03 24.72
N LYS A 460 18.33 16.11 26.06
CA LYS A 460 18.33 17.35 26.83
C LYS A 460 19.33 18.40 26.31
N ASN A 461 20.41 17.96 25.64
CA ASN A 461 21.43 18.83 25.06
C ASN A 461 21.10 19.30 23.64
N ASN A 462 19.84 19.17 23.20
CA ASN A 462 19.37 19.61 21.89
C ASN A 462 19.96 18.83 20.68
N GLN A 463 20.60 17.70 20.92
CA GLN A 463 21.21 16.86 19.89
C GLN A 463 20.29 15.68 19.53
N TRP A 464 20.17 15.40 18.23
CA TRP A 464 19.41 14.26 17.73
C TRP A 464 20.22 12.97 17.84
N GLN A 465 19.73 12.00 18.61
CA GLN A 465 20.32 10.67 18.68
C GLN A 465 19.42 9.62 18.04
N VAL A 466 20.02 8.60 17.42
CA VAL A 466 19.27 7.47 16.83
C VAL A 466 18.75 6.59 17.96
N SER A 467 17.43 6.51 18.10
CA SER A 467 16.77 5.69 19.13
C SER A 467 16.60 4.23 18.68
N SER A 468 16.26 4.01 17.41
CA SER A 468 16.11 2.66 16.84
C SER A 468 16.29 2.65 15.34
N VAL A 469 16.77 1.52 14.81
CA VAL A 469 16.87 1.24 13.38
C VAL A 469 16.16 -0.07 13.10
N SER A 470 15.20 -0.06 12.18
CA SER A 470 14.49 -1.23 11.69
C SER A 470 14.65 -1.32 10.18
N SER A 471 14.91 -2.50 9.64
CA SER A 471 15.16 -2.68 8.20
C SER A 471 14.66 -4.03 7.71
N SER A 472 14.18 -4.08 6.47
CA SER A 472 13.76 -5.32 5.80
C SER A 472 14.92 -6.03 5.08
N ASN A 473 16.14 -5.93 5.62
CA ASN A 473 17.38 -6.44 5.03
C ASN A 473 17.40 -7.96 4.84
N ASN A 474 16.46 -8.70 5.43
CA ASN A 474 16.33 -10.15 5.38
C ASN A 474 15.18 -10.63 4.49
N VAL A 475 14.50 -9.72 3.78
CA VAL A 475 13.36 -10.05 2.91
C VAL A 475 13.89 -10.11 1.47
N PRO A 476 13.92 -11.30 0.84
CA PRO A 476 14.26 -11.42 -0.58
C PRO A 476 13.21 -10.75 -1.47
N PHE A 477 13.65 -10.26 -2.62
CA PHE A 477 12.78 -9.69 -3.65
C PHE A 477 13.21 -10.17 -5.04
N LEU A 478 12.34 -9.99 -6.03
CA LEU A 478 12.62 -10.38 -7.40
C LEU A 478 13.13 -9.18 -8.20
N LEU A 479 14.06 -9.41 -9.11
CA LEU A 479 14.53 -8.43 -10.08
C LEU A 479 14.14 -8.92 -11.47
N GLU A 480 13.35 -8.13 -12.19
CA GLU A 480 12.86 -8.43 -13.54
C GLU A 480 13.59 -7.58 -14.58
N ASP A 481 14.17 -8.22 -15.58
CA ASP A 481 14.65 -7.58 -16.79
C ASP A 481 13.81 -8.02 -18.00
N ASP A 482 14.15 -7.55 -19.20
CA ASP A 482 13.43 -7.91 -20.44
C ASP A 482 13.51 -9.41 -20.78
N THR A 483 14.40 -10.17 -20.12
CA THR A 483 14.67 -11.57 -20.43
C THR A 483 14.10 -12.55 -19.42
N GLY A 484 13.92 -12.14 -18.16
CA GLY A 484 13.64 -13.04 -17.05
C GLY A 484 13.52 -12.39 -15.68
N ARG A 485 13.37 -13.23 -14.64
CA ARG A 485 13.32 -12.83 -13.22
C ARG A 485 14.36 -13.58 -12.39
N VAL A 486 15.07 -12.88 -11.51
CA VAL A 486 16.05 -13.46 -10.59
C VAL A 486 15.78 -13.01 -9.16
N GLU A 487 16.04 -13.88 -8.17
CA GLU A 487 15.87 -13.55 -6.76
C GLU A 487 17.12 -12.87 -6.21
N VAL A 488 16.91 -11.80 -5.43
CA VAL A 488 17.97 -11.04 -4.77
C VAL A 488 17.75 -11.10 -3.27
N ASP A 489 18.76 -11.57 -2.55
CA ASP A 489 18.80 -11.51 -1.08
C ASP A 489 19.60 -10.27 -0.63
N PRO A 490 18.94 -9.26 -0.03
CA PRO A 490 19.61 -8.05 0.47
C PRO A 490 20.40 -8.28 1.77
N SER A 491 20.48 -9.50 2.28
CA SER A 491 21.14 -9.80 3.55
C SER A 491 22.61 -9.36 3.57
N GLY A 492 22.96 -8.58 4.60
CA GLY A 492 24.31 -8.05 4.77
C GLY A 492 24.74 -7.00 3.72
N CYS A 493 23.84 -6.54 2.85
CA CYS A 493 24.04 -5.41 1.93
C CYS A 493 23.75 -4.08 2.62
N ARG A 494 24.51 -3.03 2.30
CA ARG A 494 24.02 -1.66 2.50
C ARG A 494 23.29 -1.23 1.23
N VAL A 495 21.97 -1.27 1.29
CA VAL A 495 21.09 -0.81 0.23
C VAL A 495 21.10 0.71 0.16
N SER A 496 21.24 1.25 -1.05
CA SER A 496 21.12 2.69 -1.35
C SER A 496 19.77 2.94 -2.02
N ALA A 497 18.79 3.33 -1.20
CA ALA A 497 17.48 3.75 -1.68
C ALA A 497 17.53 5.22 -2.14
N GLY A 498 16.83 5.56 -3.23
CA GLY A 498 16.70 6.93 -3.73
C GLY A 498 15.53 7.67 -3.08
N THR A 499 14.48 6.95 -2.66
CA THR A 499 13.33 7.55 -1.97
C THR A 499 13.57 7.64 -0.46
N LYS A 500 13.52 8.86 0.07
CA LYS A 500 13.64 9.17 1.50
C LYS A 500 12.44 9.98 1.96
N GLN A 501 11.77 9.51 2.99
CA GLN A 501 10.69 10.23 3.67
C GLN A 501 11.08 10.54 5.11
N GLU A 502 10.69 11.71 5.59
CA GLU A 502 10.96 12.15 6.96
C GLU A 502 9.67 12.69 7.56
N GLY A 503 9.48 12.50 8.86
CA GLY A 503 8.32 13.00 9.57
C GLY A 503 8.44 12.88 11.08
N VAL A 504 7.37 13.27 11.76
CA VAL A 504 7.22 13.21 13.22
C VAL A 504 6.21 12.10 13.56
N PRO A 505 6.32 11.40 14.71
CA PRO A 505 5.30 10.44 15.13
C PRO A 505 3.90 11.07 15.13
N GLY A 506 2.93 10.43 14.46
CA GLY A 506 1.56 10.93 14.34
C GLY A 506 1.25 11.70 13.05
N GLN A 507 2.27 12.06 12.27
CA GLN A 507 2.13 12.71 10.96
C GLN A 507 2.33 11.68 9.84
N VAL A 508 1.25 11.41 9.08
CA VAL A 508 1.29 10.52 7.90
C VAL A 508 1.16 11.42 6.67
N GLY A 509 2.22 11.56 5.88
CA GLY A 509 2.18 12.16 4.53
C GLY A 509 2.28 13.70 4.43
N LEU A 510 3.25 14.12 3.60
CA LEU A 510 3.41 15.37 2.80
C LEU A 510 3.18 16.77 3.40
N THR A 511 2.68 16.93 4.62
CA THR A 511 2.56 18.26 5.25
C THR A 511 3.79 18.52 6.13
N ARG A 512 4.71 19.39 5.70
CA ARG A 512 5.78 19.91 6.56
C ARG A 512 5.21 21.06 7.41
N PHE A 513 4.63 20.74 8.55
CA PHE A 513 4.44 21.75 9.60
C PHE A 513 5.68 21.70 10.50
N ASN A 514 6.18 22.89 10.85
CA ASN A 514 7.33 23.08 11.71
C ASN A 514 6.87 22.82 13.15
N ASP A 515 6.80 21.54 13.53
CA ASP A 515 6.38 21.11 14.87
C ASP A 515 7.63 20.79 15.72
N ASP A 516 7.71 21.36 16.91
CA ASP A 516 8.86 21.27 17.84
C ASP A 516 8.81 19.94 18.63
N SER A 517 8.66 18.83 17.91
CA SER A 517 8.57 17.50 18.51
C SER A 517 9.95 16.97 18.90
N ASP A 518 10.05 16.30 20.04
CA ASP A 518 11.29 15.64 20.49
C ASP A 518 11.63 14.34 19.75
N GLU A 519 10.79 13.92 18.81
CA GLU A 519 10.95 12.69 18.05
C GLU A 519 10.79 12.94 16.56
N LYS A 520 11.71 12.39 15.75
CA LYS A 520 11.58 12.38 14.29
C LYS A 520 11.94 11.02 13.74
N TRP A 521 11.41 10.69 12.59
CA TRP A 521 11.73 9.46 11.87
C TRP A 521 12.17 9.77 10.44
N CYS A 522 13.01 8.89 9.92
CA CYS A 522 13.48 8.89 8.55
C CYS A 522 13.28 7.48 7.99
N GLU A 523 12.51 7.36 6.92
CA GLU A 523 12.25 6.11 6.21
C GLU A 523 12.85 6.17 4.81
N GLU A 524 13.79 5.29 4.53
CA GLU A 524 14.34 5.06 3.20
C GLU A 524 13.63 3.86 2.55
N ILE A 525 13.19 3.99 1.31
CA ILE A 525 12.30 3.01 0.67
C ILE A 525 12.74 2.74 -0.76
N ILE A 526 12.67 1.49 -1.20
CA ILE A 526 12.66 1.14 -2.63
C ILE A 526 11.27 0.65 -3.00
N VAL A 527 10.60 1.42 -3.84
CA VAL A 527 9.23 1.13 -4.29
C VAL A 527 9.23 -0.02 -5.31
N GLU A 528 8.14 -0.77 -5.36
CA GLU A 528 7.94 -1.75 -6.42
C GLU A 528 7.95 -1.11 -7.82
N GLY A 529 8.63 -1.75 -8.75
CA GLY A 529 8.82 -1.28 -10.13
C GLY A 529 10.02 -0.35 -10.32
N THR A 530 10.68 0.09 -9.25
CA THR A 530 11.90 0.90 -9.33
C THR A 530 13.02 0.14 -10.04
N LEU A 531 13.72 0.81 -10.96
CA LEU A 531 14.88 0.24 -11.64
C LEU A 531 16.07 0.20 -10.67
N LEU A 532 16.59 -1.01 -10.42
CA LEU A 532 17.73 -1.24 -9.54
C LEU A 532 18.95 -1.73 -10.31
N TYR A 533 20.09 -1.28 -9.81
CA TYR A 533 21.41 -1.84 -10.07
C TYR A 533 21.74 -2.83 -8.95
N VAL A 534 22.05 -4.08 -9.32
CA VAL A 534 22.45 -5.13 -8.39
C VAL A 534 23.78 -5.73 -8.83
N LEU A 535 24.80 -5.59 -7.98
CA LEU A 535 26.08 -6.29 -8.11
C LEU A 535 26.21 -7.27 -6.94
N GLY A 536 26.37 -8.55 -7.22
CA GLY A 536 26.46 -9.56 -6.16
C GLY A 536 26.98 -10.92 -6.65
N PHE A 537 26.94 -11.91 -5.75
CA PHE A 537 27.35 -13.27 -6.07
C PHE A 537 26.12 -14.12 -6.38
N ALA A 538 25.98 -14.56 -7.62
CA ALA A 538 24.98 -15.51 -8.08
C ALA A 538 25.34 -16.94 -7.65
N ALA A 539 24.43 -17.59 -6.93
CA ALA A 539 24.53 -18.97 -6.50
C ALA A 539 23.23 -19.73 -6.75
N VAL A 540 23.29 -21.07 -6.79
CA VAL A 540 22.08 -21.90 -6.86
C VAL A 540 21.33 -21.74 -5.55
N LYS A 541 20.05 -21.39 -5.65
CA LYS A 541 19.14 -21.30 -4.52
C LYS A 541 19.04 -22.66 -3.86
N ARG A 542 19.47 -22.75 -2.60
CA ARG A 542 19.24 -23.96 -1.79
C ARG A 542 17.77 -23.96 -1.42
N GLU A 543 17.03 -24.98 -1.86
CA GLU A 543 15.62 -25.14 -1.47
C GLU A 543 15.54 -25.24 0.06
N SER A 544 14.90 -24.25 0.69
CA SER A 544 14.57 -24.28 2.12
C SER A 544 13.33 -25.13 2.34
N GLY A 545 13.34 -26.36 1.85
CA GLY A 545 12.27 -27.33 2.01
C GLY A 545 12.71 -28.52 2.87
N PRO A 546 11.76 -29.29 3.42
CA PRO A 546 12.09 -30.49 4.16
C PRO A 546 12.88 -31.44 3.27
N THR A 547 13.95 -32.00 3.83
CA THR A 547 14.77 -33.01 3.13
C THR A 547 13.91 -34.19 2.68
N LEU A 548 14.34 -34.95 1.66
CA LEU A 548 13.60 -36.16 1.24
C LEU A 548 13.34 -37.12 2.41
N THR A 549 14.29 -37.18 3.35
CA THR A 549 14.17 -37.91 4.62
C THR A 549 13.06 -37.36 5.52
N GLU A 550 12.97 -36.04 5.72
CA GLU A 550 11.90 -35.43 6.51
C GLU A 550 10.53 -35.61 5.87
N ARG A 551 10.41 -35.45 4.55
CA ARG A 551 9.17 -35.71 3.82
C ARG A 551 8.72 -37.17 3.95
N LYS A 552 9.66 -38.12 3.86
CA LYS A 552 9.41 -39.55 4.09
C LYS A 552 8.90 -39.79 5.52
N ILE A 553 9.51 -39.16 6.52
CA ILE A 553 9.09 -39.30 7.92
C ILE A 553 7.67 -38.76 8.12
N GLU A 554 7.35 -37.59 7.56
CA GLU A 554 6.00 -37.02 7.67
C GLU A 554 4.96 -37.89 6.99
N ALA A 555 5.23 -38.34 5.75
CA ALA A 555 4.34 -39.26 5.02
C ALA A 555 4.12 -40.58 5.79
N LEU A 556 5.15 -41.10 6.48
CA LEU A 556 5.00 -42.25 7.36
C LEU A 556 4.16 -41.96 8.61
N ARG A 557 4.23 -40.73 9.16
CA ARG A 557 3.36 -40.32 10.27
C ARG A 557 1.90 -40.17 9.82
N GLU A 558 1.66 -39.60 8.64
CA GLU A 558 0.33 -39.50 8.05
C GLU A 558 -0.26 -40.87 7.75
N LEU A 559 0.55 -41.80 7.22
CA LEU A 559 0.14 -43.18 7.04
C LEU A 559 -0.28 -43.80 8.37
N LYS A 560 0.52 -43.62 9.44
CA LYS A 560 0.18 -44.12 10.78
C LYS A 560 -1.07 -43.48 11.40
N ARG A 561 -1.41 -42.25 11.04
CA ARG A 561 -2.58 -41.52 11.55
C ARG A 561 -3.90 -41.98 10.92
N ASN A 562 -3.85 -42.63 9.76
CA ASN A 562 -5.03 -43.04 9.00
C ASN A 562 -5.17 -44.58 9.00
N PRO A 563 -5.99 -45.16 9.90
CA PRO A 563 -6.14 -46.62 10.03
C PRO A 563 -6.59 -47.30 8.72
N GLN A 564 -7.39 -46.62 7.91
CA GLN A 564 -7.86 -47.14 6.61
C GLN A 564 -6.74 -47.30 5.58
N ASN A 565 -5.73 -46.41 5.59
CA ASN A 565 -4.59 -46.50 4.70
C ASN A 565 -3.57 -47.55 5.18
N LEU A 566 -3.51 -47.78 6.49
CA LEU A 566 -2.72 -48.86 7.10
C LEU A 566 -3.26 -50.25 6.73
N GLN A 567 -4.58 -50.41 6.70
CA GLN A 567 -5.25 -51.67 6.31
C GLN A 567 -4.96 -52.10 4.86
N GLN A 568 -4.54 -51.20 3.99
CA GLN A 568 -4.14 -51.56 2.61
C GLN A 568 -2.86 -52.40 2.56
N PHE A 569 -2.09 -52.44 3.65
CA PHE A 569 -0.85 -53.20 3.79
C PHE A 569 -1.02 -54.45 4.68
N ASP A 570 -2.21 -54.66 5.24
CA ASP A 570 -2.59 -55.85 6.00
C ASP A 570 -3.00 -56.95 5.00
N THR A 571 -2.09 -57.89 4.75
CA THR A 571 -2.22 -58.89 3.68
C THR A 571 -2.85 -60.18 4.20
N ASP A 572 -2.66 -60.49 5.48
CA ASP A 572 -3.22 -61.67 6.13
C ASP A 572 -4.58 -61.42 6.81
N GLY A 573 -5.00 -60.15 6.93
CA GLY A 573 -6.32 -59.74 7.38
C GLY A 573 -6.52 -59.92 8.88
N ASP A 574 -5.43 -59.99 9.66
CA ASP A 574 -5.47 -60.24 11.09
C ASP A 574 -5.72 -58.96 11.93
N GLY A 575 -5.77 -57.79 11.27
CA GLY A 575 -5.99 -56.49 11.87
C GLY A 575 -4.76 -55.90 12.57
N LYS A 576 -3.58 -56.50 12.46
CA LYS A 576 -2.31 -56.08 13.07
C LYS A 576 -1.17 -56.13 12.07
N ILE A 577 -0.58 -54.96 11.78
CA ILE A 577 0.54 -54.89 10.83
C ILE A 577 1.81 -55.55 11.38
N SER A 578 2.25 -56.61 10.70
CA SER A 578 3.50 -57.31 10.97
C SER A 578 4.73 -56.50 10.53
N VAL A 579 5.92 -56.90 10.98
CA VAL A 579 7.19 -56.23 10.61
C VAL A 579 7.42 -56.23 9.10
N LYS A 580 7.06 -57.34 8.42
CA LYS A 580 7.25 -57.47 6.97
C LYS A 580 6.29 -56.58 6.18
N GLU A 581 5.03 -56.51 6.59
CA GLU A 581 4.03 -55.63 5.97
C GLU A 581 4.36 -54.16 6.20
N TRP A 582 4.90 -53.83 7.38
CA TRP A 582 5.40 -52.49 7.67
C TRP A 582 6.58 -52.11 6.77
N ASP A 583 7.46 -53.06 6.42
CA ASP A 583 8.57 -52.81 5.50
C ASP A 583 8.09 -52.51 4.08
N VAL A 584 7.10 -53.26 3.59
CA VAL A 584 6.42 -52.99 2.31
C VAL A 584 5.76 -51.61 2.30
N ALA A 585 5.09 -51.23 3.39
CA ALA A 585 4.50 -49.91 3.54
C ALA A 585 5.56 -48.79 3.52
N ARG A 586 6.73 -49.01 4.14
CA ARG A 586 7.84 -48.04 4.13
C ARG A 586 8.44 -47.84 2.75
N GLU A 587 8.55 -48.90 1.95
CA GLU A 587 9.05 -48.84 0.58
C GLU A 587 8.05 -48.14 -0.33
N ALA A 588 6.77 -48.48 -0.26
CA ALA A 588 5.71 -47.84 -1.03
C ALA A 588 5.62 -46.32 -0.75
N VAL A 589 5.72 -45.93 0.53
CA VAL A 589 5.76 -44.50 0.91
C VAL A 589 7.03 -43.82 0.40
N ALA A 590 8.18 -44.48 0.48
CA ALA A 590 9.44 -43.93 -0.03
C ALA A 590 9.37 -43.67 -1.54
N GLU A 591 8.84 -44.63 -2.30
CA GLU A 591 8.67 -44.53 -3.74
C GLU A 591 7.65 -43.44 -4.10
N LYS A 592 6.53 -43.36 -3.38
CA LYS A 592 5.51 -42.32 -3.57
C LYS A 592 6.09 -40.91 -3.34
N VAL A 593 6.79 -40.70 -2.23
CA VAL A 593 7.43 -39.41 -1.90
C VAL A 593 8.52 -39.06 -2.93
N LEU A 594 9.29 -40.06 -3.38
CA LEU A 594 10.29 -39.85 -4.43
C LEU A 594 9.63 -39.43 -5.74
N HIS A 595 8.59 -40.15 -6.19
CA HIS A 595 7.91 -39.88 -7.44
C HIS A 595 7.20 -38.52 -7.42
N GLU A 596 6.60 -38.15 -6.28
CA GLU A 596 6.02 -36.82 -6.06
C GLU A 596 7.10 -35.73 -6.11
N SER A 597 8.23 -35.92 -5.45
CA SER A 597 9.35 -34.97 -5.51
C SER A 597 9.93 -34.81 -6.92
N LEU A 598 9.97 -35.89 -7.71
CA LEU A 598 10.43 -35.85 -9.10
C LEU A 598 9.39 -35.19 -10.02
N LYS A 599 8.09 -35.40 -9.78
CA LYS A 599 7.01 -34.70 -10.50
C LYS A 599 6.99 -33.21 -10.18
N GLU A 600 7.18 -32.82 -8.92
CA GLU A 600 7.35 -31.42 -8.53
C GLU A 600 8.56 -30.78 -9.22
N LYS A 601 9.69 -31.49 -9.25
CA LYS A 601 10.91 -31.04 -9.96
C LYS A 601 10.71 -30.92 -11.48
N ARG A 602 9.93 -31.81 -12.10
CA ARG A 602 9.60 -31.75 -13.54
C ARG A 602 8.58 -30.65 -13.88
N LYS A 603 7.71 -30.27 -12.94
CA LYS A 603 6.72 -29.18 -13.12
C LYS A 603 7.27 -27.77 -12.83
N ARG A 604 8.45 -27.63 -12.22
CA ARG A 604 9.09 -26.33 -11.93
C ARG A 604 10.03 -25.87 -13.06
N LYS A 605 10.09 -24.55 -13.28
CA LYS A 605 10.37 -23.81 -14.52
C LYS A 605 11.87 -23.55 -14.83
N LYS A 606 12.08 -22.79 -15.92
CA LYS A 606 13.29 -22.12 -16.46
C LYS A 606 14.39 -21.85 -15.42
N GLN A 607 15.65 -22.03 -15.85
CA GLN A 607 16.91 -21.89 -15.09
C GLN A 607 17.03 -20.63 -14.21
N GLU A 608 16.36 -19.54 -14.59
CA GLU A 608 16.35 -18.23 -13.91
C GLU A 608 15.73 -18.30 -12.49
N GLU A 609 14.77 -19.19 -12.24
CA GLU A 609 14.12 -19.34 -10.92
C GLU A 609 14.99 -20.06 -9.87
N HIS A 610 16.13 -20.62 -10.28
CA HIS A 610 17.05 -21.38 -9.41
C HIS A 610 18.26 -20.57 -8.96
N VAL A 611 18.38 -19.30 -9.35
CA VAL A 611 19.55 -18.46 -9.03
C VAL A 611 19.16 -17.42 -7.99
N LEU A 612 19.98 -17.32 -6.94
CA LEU A 612 19.91 -16.29 -5.91
C LEU A 612 21.17 -15.41 -6.00
N ILE A 613 20.98 -14.10 -6.10
CA ILE A 613 22.07 -13.13 -5.98
C ILE A 613 22.13 -12.66 -4.53
N GLY A 614 23.27 -12.87 -3.87
CA GLY A 614 23.44 -12.50 -2.48
C GLY A 614 24.89 -12.18 -2.10
N LYS A 615 25.13 -12.07 -0.80
CA LYS A 615 26.44 -11.72 -0.26
C LYS A 615 27.32 -12.97 -0.09
N LYS A 616 28.58 -12.89 -0.52
CA LYS A 616 29.62 -13.90 -0.24
C LYS A 616 30.82 -13.26 0.46
N LYS A 617 31.46 -14.00 1.38
CA LYS A 617 32.65 -13.51 2.12
C LYS A 617 33.74 -13.08 1.13
N GLY A 618 34.26 -11.86 1.31
CA GLY A 618 35.31 -11.29 0.45
C GLY A 618 34.83 -10.80 -0.93
N ARG A 619 33.52 -10.76 -1.19
CA ARG A 619 32.92 -10.22 -2.41
C ARG A 619 31.92 -9.11 -2.07
N PRO A 620 31.86 -8.01 -2.84
CA PRO A 620 30.88 -6.95 -2.60
C PRO A 620 29.46 -7.38 -2.97
N LEU A 621 28.49 -6.90 -2.21
CA LEU A 621 27.07 -6.88 -2.58
C LEU A 621 26.62 -5.42 -2.56
N VAL A 622 26.09 -4.95 -3.68
CA VAL A 622 25.63 -3.58 -3.88
C VAL A 622 24.24 -3.64 -4.48
N ILE A 623 23.30 -2.95 -3.84
CA ILE A 623 21.94 -2.74 -4.33
C ILE A 623 21.70 -1.23 -4.29
N ALA A 624 21.46 -0.63 -5.45
CA ALA A 624 21.31 0.81 -5.56
C ALA A 624 20.25 1.20 -6.58
N GLU A 625 19.47 2.22 -6.24
CA GLU A 625 18.58 2.92 -7.17
C GLU A 625 19.41 3.88 -8.05
N THR A 626 20.12 3.32 -9.02
CA THR A 626 20.92 4.08 -9.98
C THR A 626 21.04 3.33 -11.30
N HIS A 627 21.31 4.06 -12.37
CA HIS A 627 21.56 3.47 -13.68
C HIS A 627 23.01 2.98 -13.86
N SER A 628 23.96 3.47 -13.04
CA SER A 628 25.40 3.25 -13.26
C SER A 628 26.23 3.07 -11.99
N GLU A 629 27.27 2.25 -12.08
CA GLU A 629 28.30 2.05 -11.07
C GLU A 629 29.20 3.27 -10.82
N ALA A 630 29.16 4.28 -11.70
CA ALA A 630 30.11 5.40 -11.73
C ALA A 630 30.21 6.17 -10.40
N HIS A 631 29.09 6.29 -9.66
CA HIS A 631 29.10 6.97 -8.37
C HIS A 631 29.83 6.16 -7.28
N LEU A 632 29.79 4.82 -7.37
CA LEU A 632 30.47 3.92 -6.44
C LEU A 632 31.99 3.88 -6.70
N THR A 633 32.39 3.76 -7.96
CA THR A 633 33.81 3.71 -8.37
C THR A 633 34.52 5.04 -8.15
N ARG A 634 33.85 6.18 -8.36
CA ARG A 634 34.37 7.51 -8.04
C ARG A 634 34.70 7.65 -6.55
N ARG A 635 33.81 7.18 -5.68
CA ARG A 635 34.03 7.23 -4.23
C ARG A 635 35.23 6.39 -3.79
N LEU A 636 35.43 5.21 -4.39
CA LEU A 636 36.61 4.39 -4.13
C LEU A 636 37.90 5.10 -4.59
N THR A 637 37.86 5.76 -5.74
CA THR A 637 39.00 6.53 -6.28
C THR A 637 39.42 7.66 -5.33
N LEU A 638 38.46 8.34 -4.70
CA LEU A 638 38.72 9.37 -3.68
C LEU A 638 39.43 8.83 -2.43
N TYR A 639 39.34 7.53 -2.13
CA TYR A 639 40.12 6.92 -1.05
C TYR A 639 41.50 6.44 -1.53
N ILE A 640 41.58 5.88 -2.74
CA ILE A 640 42.82 5.32 -3.31
C ILE A 640 43.89 6.40 -3.47
N VAL A 641 43.55 7.55 -4.04
CA VAL A 641 44.50 8.63 -4.37
C VAL A 641 45.25 9.16 -3.14
N PRO A 642 44.58 9.63 -2.06
CA PRO A 642 45.28 10.16 -0.90
C PRO A 642 46.06 9.08 -0.13
N LEU A 643 45.55 7.84 -0.04
CA LEU A 643 46.28 6.73 0.59
C LEU A 643 47.57 6.42 -0.17
N PHE A 644 47.54 6.46 -1.50
CA PHE A 644 48.71 6.21 -2.33
C PHE A 644 49.74 7.36 -2.24
N ILE A 645 49.27 8.62 -2.32
CA ILE A 645 50.15 9.80 -2.18
C ILE A 645 50.77 9.84 -0.77
N GLY A 646 49.97 9.60 0.27
CA GLY A 646 50.47 9.57 1.65
C GLY A 646 51.48 8.44 1.89
N ALA A 647 51.28 7.26 1.27
CA ALA A 647 52.25 6.17 1.34
C ALA A 647 53.57 6.52 0.62
N ALA A 648 53.51 7.20 -0.52
CA ALA A 648 54.69 7.69 -1.24
C ALA A 648 55.46 8.77 -0.45
N ALA A 649 54.74 9.70 0.19
CA ALA A 649 55.35 10.72 1.05
C ALA A 649 56.01 10.10 2.30
N ALA A 650 55.34 9.15 2.95
CA ALA A 650 55.86 8.47 4.14
C ALA A 650 57.09 7.60 3.83
N THR A 651 57.12 6.95 2.66
CA THR A 651 58.33 6.22 2.19
C THR A 651 59.49 7.16 1.90
N ALA A 652 59.25 8.28 1.21
CA ALA A 652 60.28 9.28 0.95
C ALA A 652 60.84 9.87 2.26
N GLY A 653 59.97 10.21 3.22
CA GLY A 653 60.36 10.70 4.54
C GLY A 653 61.14 9.65 5.36
N SER A 654 60.74 8.38 5.30
CA SER A 654 61.46 7.27 5.93
C SER A 654 62.88 7.11 5.36
N ILE A 655 63.05 7.17 4.04
CA ILE A 655 64.36 7.08 3.38
C ILE A 655 65.24 8.28 3.78
N TYR A 656 64.67 9.49 3.80
CA TYR A 656 65.39 10.69 4.22
C TYR A 656 65.91 10.56 5.66
N LEU A 657 65.03 10.17 6.60
CA LEU A 657 65.38 9.98 8.01
C LEU A 657 66.45 8.89 8.20
N LEU A 658 66.35 7.80 7.45
CA LEU A 658 67.34 6.72 7.48
C LEU A 658 68.71 7.19 6.97
N LEU A 659 68.75 8.00 5.90
CA LEU A 659 70.00 8.58 5.39
C LEU A 659 70.61 9.61 6.34
N ASP A 660 69.79 10.36 7.07
CA ASP A 660 70.24 11.31 8.09
C ASP A 660 70.77 10.61 9.34
N TYR A 661 70.11 9.52 9.76
CA TYR A 661 70.51 8.68 10.89
C TYR A 661 71.83 7.92 10.66
N LEU A 662 72.16 7.64 9.40
CA LEU A 662 73.41 6.95 9.01
C LEU A 662 74.60 7.89 8.83
N LYS A 663 74.38 9.21 8.79
CA LYS A 663 75.42 10.24 8.78
C LYS A 663 75.86 10.56 10.20
#